data_AF-A0A1Z4VQA2-F1
#
_entry.id   AF-A0A1Z4VQA2-F1
#
_cell.length_a   1.000
_cell.length_b   1.000
_cell.length_c   1.000
_cell.angle_alpha   90.00
_cell.angle_beta   90.00
_cell.angle_gamma   90.00
#
_symmetry.space_group_name_H-M   'P 1'
#
loop_
_entity.id
_entity.type
_entity.pdbx_description
1 polymer ?
#
loop_
_entity_poly.entity_id
_entity_poly.type
_entity_poly.pdbx_seq_one_letter_code
_entity_poly.pdbx_strand_id
1 'polypeptide(L)'
;MFLNPSNAAFPFRFVALAALLFAAISLPNQPRAAELGASAPPQTVAGQIIVRAADGVSAEAFADILDFYDARLRQHIDPINTRVLRVPPGFEQAIVQELGQDPGIQFAERDQKLSIQSLTPNDPRYDEQWHLETFEAERAWRHSQGSGITVAVLDTGVHAGHADFGNRVLAGWNAVDQSSDSSDINGHGTKVAGVIAAVADNGIGIASVAPQTRILPIRVSNDADGGAYLSDIARGLTYAADAGARVANISYNVSDSPTVANAAEYMLERGGVVVVAAGNDGIDPGYSDSPFMITVSATTSSDSLASWSNYGAYIDVAAPGQGILTLTRSDGYAKASGTSFASPATAGVVALILAADPDLTPAEVETLLEENADDLGSAGWDARFGHGRVNAGRVAEQAAGDSSTPDTQAPVVTAPAAVTVEATGALTSVVLGNASALDNIDGSLSAVPDTTGPFPVGSHTVTWRATDSAGNTGSDSQSVTVQDTTAPQVQAPADLTVQSTGSAVSVGLGTASATDLVDGSLSASPDQTGPFALGTHTVTWRATDSAGNTGSDTQTIVVTLNDVTAPVVSAPADITLEASGSLTAVALGSATALDNIDGSLSASADRSGPFPVGSHSVTWSATDSAGNTGSATQIVTVRDTTPPALNPPATRTLNATGYLTDVKLNAPIASDLVDGDITAVADRIGPFTSGRHNIVWTATDAAGNHRQVVQTLKIRPLAEFAVDQVVGEGDTVEVRVLLSGDAADYPVRLPYRVGGSATPGQDHDASDGTLEIAAGRSAALSFNVSADGAVGEGDETVLFTLDAPDNAVRGGRASHTVTIREENLPPRVDLEIRQGGRTTTTVYADAGTVRVSAEVVDPNPDDSHRFDWSLTDNTLVSTSGVDTDEYSFDPQQLAPGIYTLRLTVEDDGTPSESVTVQASLRVAQQTPDLRADEDSDNDGIDDASEGPGDSKGNGIPDFLDALPDRHVLQSRARVADRDLLVTEAGLRLRLGTTALAAGRHAAGVSVADITNHGGASGTAALAVEDDNHSYPGGLFDFELTGLTQAGQSVRVVIPQLAPIPTGGVYRKYIADQGWQDFVTNARNSLASAPGGNGSCPAPASTTWREGLHAGDLCVRLSIEDGGPNDADGRANGQVLDPGGVAAPAAGGSGGTSGGGNSLSDSGGSGGGCSLGRSGTQDPLFPLLALLAAAGLRGSRRRQPR
;
A
#
# COMPACT_ATOMS: atom_id res chain seq x y z
N MET A 1 -37.89 33.77 53.52
CA MET A 1 -38.02 34.41 52.19
C MET A 1 -37.81 33.30 51.17
N PHE A 2 -38.85 32.79 50.53
CA PHE A 2 -39.49 33.39 49.33
C PHE A 2 -38.50 33.38 48.15
N LEU A 3 -38.68 32.59 47.07
CA LEU A 3 -39.79 31.67 46.71
C LEU A 3 -39.30 30.43 45.95
N ASN A 4 -40.08 29.34 46.06
CA ASN A 4 -40.20 28.27 45.06
C ASN A 4 -41.70 28.23 44.67
N PRO A 5 -42.07 28.01 43.40
CA PRO A 5 -42.62 26.70 43.02
C PRO A 5 -42.11 26.21 41.63
N SER A 6 -42.05 24.92 41.26
CA SER A 6 -42.86 23.69 41.57
C SER A 6 -44.06 23.43 40.63
N ASN A 7 -44.19 22.15 40.24
CA ASN A 7 -45.30 21.44 39.56
C ASN A 7 -45.43 21.69 38.03
N ALA A 8 -45.48 20.72 37.10
CA ALA A 8 -45.80 19.27 37.04
C ALA A 8 -47.27 18.91 36.65
N ALA A 9 -47.43 18.14 35.55
CA ALA A 9 -48.54 17.22 35.27
C ALA A 9 -48.27 16.29 34.06
N PHE A 10 -48.50 14.98 34.24
CA PHE A 10 -48.76 13.97 33.19
C PHE A 10 -50.19 14.19 32.59
N PRO A 11 -50.64 13.57 31.46
CA PRO A 11 -50.41 12.15 31.14
C PRO A 11 -50.26 11.70 29.67
N PHE A 12 -49.87 10.42 29.55
CA PHE A 12 -50.05 9.51 28.41
C PHE A 12 -51.45 9.58 27.76
N ARG A 13 -51.50 9.26 26.44
CA ARG A 13 -52.29 8.10 25.96
C ARG A 13 -51.92 7.64 24.54
N PHE A 14 -51.61 6.35 24.41
CA PHE A 14 -51.65 5.60 23.15
C PHE A 14 -53.10 5.42 22.68
N VAL A 15 -53.31 5.45 21.36
CA VAL A 15 -54.26 4.59 20.61
C VAL A 15 -53.57 4.23 19.28
N ALA A 16 -53.74 2.99 18.81
CA ALA A 16 -53.01 2.44 17.66
C ALA A 16 -53.94 1.92 16.54
N LEU A 17 -53.32 1.27 15.54
CA LEU A 17 -53.89 0.34 14.54
C LEU A 17 -54.56 0.91 13.27
N ALA A 18 -53.72 1.03 12.23
CA ALA A 18 -53.79 0.30 10.95
C ALA A 18 -55.09 0.22 10.11
N ALA A 19 -54.93 0.55 8.81
CA ALA A 19 -55.55 -0.18 7.69
C ALA A 19 -54.65 -0.07 6.44
N LEU A 20 -54.42 -1.17 5.72
CA LEU A 20 -53.77 -1.15 4.39
C LEU A 20 -54.81 -0.85 3.29
N LEU A 21 -54.37 -0.24 2.17
CA LEU A 21 -54.47 -0.89 0.85
C LEU A 21 -53.57 -0.24 -0.21
N PHE A 22 -53.34 -0.97 -1.31
CA PHE A 22 -52.48 -0.61 -2.43
C PHE A 22 -52.95 0.61 -3.26
N ALA A 23 -52.00 1.43 -3.69
CA ALA A 23 -52.01 2.07 -5.02
C ALA A 23 -50.57 2.42 -5.44
N ALA A 24 -50.07 1.84 -6.54
CA ALA A 24 -48.73 2.14 -7.06
C ALA A 24 -48.79 3.22 -8.14
N ILE A 25 -48.07 4.34 -7.94
CA ILE A 25 -47.78 5.34 -8.97
C ILE A 25 -46.31 5.76 -8.84
N SER A 26 -45.55 5.65 -9.93
CA SER A 26 -44.14 5.97 -10.00
C SER A 26 -43.88 7.48 -10.06
N LEU A 27 -42.83 7.97 -9.38
CA LEU A 27 -42.06 9.20 -9.63
C LEU A 27 -40.69 9.05 -8.89
N PRO A 28 -39.66 9.86 -9.17
CA PRO A 28 -38.42 9.32 -9.74
C PRO A 28 -37.27 9.16 -8.73
N ASN A 29 -36.19 8.53 -9.21
CA ASN A 29 -34.90 8.43 -8.53
C ASN A 29 -34.48 9.75 -7.87
N GLN A 30 -34.23 9.70 -6.55
CA GLN A 30 -33.16 10.53 -6.01
C GLN A 30 -31.83 9.99 -6.55
N PRO A 31 -30.86 10.83 -6.93
CA PRO A 31 -29.52 10.35 -7.17
C PRO A 31 -28.96 9.78 -5.86
N ARG A 32 -28.37 8.58 -5.90
CA ARG A 32 -27.42 8.16 -4.87
C ARG A 32 -26.35 9.24 -4.76
N ALA A 33 -25.84 9.48 -3.55
CA ALA A 33 -24.49 10.05 -3.44
C ALA A 33 -23.56 9.14 -4.26
N ALA A 34 -22.78 9.70 -5.17
CA ALA A 34 -21.87 8.91 -5.98
C ALA A 34 -20.87 8.23 -5.05
N GLU A 35 -20.82 6.90 -5.10
CA GLU A 35 -19.83 6.11 -4.37
C GLU A 35 -18.45 6.58 -4.86
N LEU A 36 -17.62 7.10 -3.94
CA LEU A 36 -16.24 7.45 -4.21
C LEU A 36 -15.55 6.26 -4.88
N GLY A 37 -14.80 6.51 -5.94
CA GLY A 37 -14.23 5.45 -6.77
C GLY A 37 -13.48 4.45 -5.92
N ALA A 38 -13.94 3.19 -5.92
CA ALA A 38 -13.32 2.13 -5.15
C ALA A 38 -11.92 1.86 -5.68
N SER A 39 -10.93 2.47 -5.01
CA SER A 39 -9.53 2.06 -5.15
C SER A 39 -9.44 0.56 -4.85
N ALA A 40 -8.57 -0.14 -5.58
CA ALA A 40 -8.27 -1.53 -5.24
C ALA A 40 -7.84 -1.58 -3.76
N PRO A 41 -8.38 -2.51 -2.94
CA PRO A 41 -8.16 -2.51 -1.51
C PRO A 41 -6.65 -2.51 -1.22
N PRO A 42 -6.17 -1.63 -0.32
CA PRO A 42 -4.74 -1.41 -0.14
C PRO A 42 -4.04 -2.72 0.22
N GLN A 43 -2.94 -3.03 -0.47
CA GLN A 43 -2.22 -4.27 -0.26
C GLN A 43 -1.57 -4.26 1.13
N THR A 44 -2.19 -4.92 2.10
CA THR A 44 -1.62 -5.06 3.44
C THR A 44 -0.43 -6.02 3.42
N VAL A 45 0.62 -5.69 4.15
CA VAL A 45 1.76 -6.58 4.36
C VAL A 45 1.30 -7.73 5.26
N ALA A 46 1.20 -8.94 4.70
CA ALA A 46 0.67 -10.09 5.41
C ALA A 46 1.41 -10.37 6.74
N GLY A 47 0.63 -10.58 7.78
CA GLY A 47 1.05 -10.76 9.17
C GLY A 47 1.62 -9.51 9.83
N GLN A 48 1.24 -8.28 9.45
CA GLN A 48 1.82 -7.05 10.01
C GLN A 48 0.79 -5.94 10.27
N ILE A 49 0.93 -5.31 11.44
CA ILE A 49 0.08 -4.23 11.95
C ILE A 49 0.94 -3.13 12.59
N ILE A 50 0.38 -1.94 12.71
CA ILE A 50 0.99 -0.76 13.31
C ILE A 50 0.13 -0.38 14.52
N VAL A 51 0.74 -0.25 15.70
CA VAL A 51 0.02 -0.05 16.98
C VAL A 51 0.74 1.00 17.83
N ARG A 52 -0.02 1.86 18.50
CA ARG A 52 0.50 2.85 19.45
C ARG A 52 -0.19 2.74 20.80
N ALA A 53 0.58 2.82 21.88
CA ALA A 53 0.09 2.84 23.26
C ALA A 53 -0.69 4.11 23.58
N ALA A 54 -1.69 4.01 24.45
CA ALA A 54 -2.32 5.16 25.09
C ALA A 54 -1.32 5.91 26.00
N ASP A 55 -1.47 7.24 26.09
CA ASP A 55 -0.54 8.09 26.83
C ASP A 55 -0.59 7.79 28.34
N GLY A 56 0.47 7.17 28.87
CA GLY A 56 0.61 6.80 30.28
C GLY A 56 0.69 5.30 30.57
N VAL A 57 0.47 4.43 29.57
CA VAL A 57 0.64 2.97 29.70
C VAL A 57 2.13 2.62 29.83
N SER A 58 2.47 1.67 30.72
CA SER A 58 3.87 1.25 30.92
C SER A 58 4.38 0.35 29.79
N ALA A 59 5.70 0.14 29.76
CA ALA A 59 6.32 -0.75 28.77
C ALA A 59 5.91 -2.22 28.97
N GLU A 60 5.74 -2.64 30.23
CA GLU A 60 5.22 -3.96 30.61
C GLU A 60 3.74 -4.11 30.26
N ALA A 61 2.88 -3.19 30.72
CA ALA A 61 1.43 -3.29 30.49
C ALA A 61 1.06 -3.29 28.99
N PHE A 62 1.79 -2.56 28.16
CA PHE A 62 1.62 -2.62 26.70
C PHE A 62 2.21 -3.89 26.08
N ALA A 63 3.22 -4.53 26.69
CA ALA A 63 3.69 -5.85 26.24
C ALA A 63 2.65 -6.94 26.55
N ASP A 64 2.06 -6.92 27.75
CA ASP A 64 1.01 -7.86 28.17
C ASP A 64 -0.22 -7.83 27.24
N ILE A 65 -0.65 -6.62 26.82
CA ILE A 65 -1.73 -6.45 25.83
C ILE A 65 -1.37 -7.09 24.48
N LEU A 66 -0.10 -7.09 24.07
CA LEU A 66 0.33 -7.58 22.76
C LEU A 66 0.65 -9.07 22.71
N ASP A 67 1.19 -9.64 23.80
CA ASP A 67 1.57 -11.06 23.84
C ASP A 67 0.35 -11.99 23.66
N PHE A 68 -0.84 -11.56 24.10
CA PHE A 68 -2.13 -12.25 23.85
C PHE A 68 -2.39 -12.52 22.35
N TYR A 69 -1.94 -11.63 21.46
CA TYR A 69 -2.16 -11.71 20.01
C TYR A 69 -0.98 -12.33 19.23
N ASP A 70 0.06 -12.84 19.91
CA ASP A 70 1.38 -13.17 19.33
C ASP A 70 2.00 -11.98 18.55
N ALA A 71 1.72 -10.75 18.98
CA ALA A 71 2.03 -9.52 18.24
C ALA A 71 3.48 -9.04 18.46
N ARG A 72 4.44 -9.78 17.89
CA ARG A 72 5.88 -9.60 18.11
C ARG A 72 6.41 -8.29 17.49
N LEU A 73 7.14 -7.50 18.28
CA LEU A 73 7.76 -6.26 17.82
C LEU A 73 8.69 -6.48 16.61
N ARG A 74 8.34 -5.89 15.46
CA ARG A 74 9.16 -5.85 14.24
C ARG A 74 10.07 -4.61 14.23
N GLN A 75 9.53 -3.46 14.60
CA GLN A 75 10.23 -2.16 14.56
C GLN A 75 9.57 -1.16 15.52
N HIS A 76 10.38 -0.32 16.16
CA HIS A 76 9.91 0.85 16.92
C HIS A 76 10.09 2.12 16.06
N ILE A 77 9.13 3.05 16.14
CA ILE A 77 9.16 4.34 15.43
C ILE A 77 9.26 5.45 16.50
N ASP A 78 10.47 5.61 17.03
CA ASP A 78 10.77 6.42 18.22
C ASP A 78 10.15 7.84 18.23
N PRO A 79 10.17 8.63 17.13
CA PRO A 79 9.65 10.01 17.15
C PRO A 79 8.14 10.13 17.41
N ILE A 80 7.37 9.04 17.25
CA ILE A 80 5.91 9.02 17.43
C ILE A 80 5.43 7.95 18.43
N ASN A 81 6.34 7.24 19.10
CA ASN A 81 6.03 6.14 20.04
C ASN A 81 5.13 5.03 19.47
N THR A 82 5.22 4.79 18.16
CA THR A 82 4.43 3.78 17.44
C THR A 82 5.27 2.54 17.14
N ARG A 83 4.65 1.36 17.11
CA ARG A 83 5.31 0.06 16.95
C ARG A 83 4.74 -0.67 15.75
N VAL A 84 5.60 -1.12 14.85
CA VAL A 84 5.23 -2.11 13.84
C VAL A 84 5.39 -3.48 14.46
N LEU A 85 4.32 -4.28 14.42
CA LEU A 85 4.25 -5.60 15.00
C LEU A 85 4.04 -6.64 13.90
N ARG A 86 4.45 -7.87 14.18
CA ARG A 86 4.16 -9.05 13.36
C ARG A 86 3.15 -9.92 14.08
N VAL A 87 2.07 -10.27 13.40
CA VAL A 87 0.94 -11.07 13.89
C VAL A 87 0.69 -12.28 12.96
N PRO A 88 -0.14 -13.26 13.35
CA PRO A 88 -0.55 -14.35 12.47
C PRO A 88 -1.16 -13.84 11.15
N PRO A 89 -0.65 -14.25 9.97
CA PRO A 89 -1.20 -13.82 8.68
C PRO A 89 -2.65 -14.25 8.50
N GLY A 90 -3.49 -13.36 7.98
CA GLY A 90 -4.94 -13.53 7.82
C GLY A 90 -5.78 -13.02 9.00
N PHE A 91 -5.17 -12.74 10.16
CA PHE A 91 -5.85 -12.22 11.35
C PHE A 91 -5.65 -10.71 11.56
N GLU A 92 -4.99 -10.02 10.64
CA GLU A 92 -4.54 -8.63 10.81
C GLU A 92 -5.70 -7.65 10.98
N GLN A 93 -6.86 -7.91 10.36
CA GLN A 93 -8.04 -7.05 10.48
C GLN A 93 -8.77 -7.23 11.81
N ALA A 94 -8.94 -8.48 12.27
CA ALA A 94 -9.57 -8.78 13.56
C ALA A 94 -8.75 -8.22 14.73
N ILE A 95 -7.44 -8.48 14.74
CA ILE A 95 -6.52 -7.99 15.78
C ILE A 95 -6.48 -6.44 15.80
N VAL A 96 -6.57 -5.78 14.63
CA VAL A 96 -6.67 -4.31 14.53
C VAL A 96 -7.99 -3.78 15.09
N GLN A 97 -9.12 -4.45 14.86
CA GLN A 97 -10.40 -4.05 15.43
C GLN A 97 -10.43 -4.24 16.95
N GLU A 98 -9.90 -5.35 17.46
CA GLU A 98 -9.92 -5.65 18.90
C GLU A 98 -8.94 -4.79 19.69
N LEU A 99 -7.70 -4.62 19.22
CA LEU A 99 -6.77 -3.62 19.79
C LEU A 99 -7.32 -2.20 19.68
N GLY A 100 -8.18 -1.91 18.69
CA GLY A 100 -8.88 -0.63 18.56
C GLY A 100 -9.93 -0.35 19.64
N GLN A 101 -10.31 -1.36 20.44
CA GLN A 101 -11.24 -1.22 21.59
C GLN A 101 -10.51 -1.25 22.94
N ASP A 102 -9.24 -1.67 23.00
CA ASP A 102 -8.50 -1.76 24.26
C ASP A 102 -8.09 -0.35 24.76
N PRO A 103 -8.45 0.05 26.00
CA PRO A 103 -8.18 1.40 26.51
C PRO A 103 -6.69 1.69 26.75
N GLY A 104 -5.82 0.68 26.70
CA GLY A 104 -4.36 0.81 26.68
C GLY A 104 -3.76 1.14 25.30
N ILE A 105 -4.58 1.15 24.25
CA ILE A 105 -4.17 1.41 22.87
C ILE A 105 -4.74 2.76 22.40
N GLN A 106 -3.91 3.57 21.73
CA GLN A 106 -4.34 4.85 21.14
C GLN A 106 -4.82 4.69 19.70
N PHE A 107 -4.22 3.75 18.96
CA PHE A 107 -4.74 3.20 17.71
C PHE A 107 -4.04 1.89 17.35
N ALA A 108 -4.72 1.07 16.55
CA ALA A 108 -4.15 -0.02 15.77
C ALA A 108 -4.61 0.10 14.31
N GLU A 109 -3.74 -0.23 13.36
CA GLU A 109 -4.03 -0.24 11.92
C GLU A 109 -3.21 -1.34 11.20
N ARG A 110 -3.59 -1.72 9.98
CA ARG A 110 -2.82 -2.71 9.19
C ARG A 110 -1.63 -2.04 8.49
N ASP A 111 -0.47 -2.71 8.41
CA ASP A 111 0.70 -2.20 7.67
C ASP A 111 0.39 -2.20 6.16
N GLN A 112 0.07 -1.04 5.59
CA GLN A 112 -0.38 -0.90 4.20
C GLN A 112 0.76 -0.56 3.25
N LYS A 113 0.97 -1.40 2.22
CA LYS A 113 1.82 -1.08 1.08
C LYS A 113 1.10 -0.10 0.17
N LEU A 114 1.37 1.18 0.38
CA LEU A 114 1.00 2.24 -0.56
C LEU A 114 1.75 2.04 -1.89
N SER A 115 1.03 2.08 -3.00
CA SER A 115 1.64 2.18 -4.33
C SER A 115 2.18 3.59 -4.56
N ILE A 116 3.28 3.71 -5.30
CA ILE A 116 3.81 5.03 -5.71
C ILE A 116 2.78 5.68 -6.63
N GLN A 117 2.10 6.72 -6.16
CA GLN A 117 1.09 7.44 -6.94
C GLN A 117 1.77 8.30 -8.01
N SER A 118 1.12 8.46 -9.16
CA SER A 118 1.41 9.61 -10.03
C SER A 118 0.88 10.87 -9.36
N LEU A 119 1.49 12.03 -9.63
CA LEU A 119 1.04 13.32 -9.11
C LEU A 119 -0.10 13.88 -9.99
N THR A 120 -1.08 13.03 -10.29
CA THR A 120 -2.31 13.36 -11.01
C THR A 120 -3.26 14.03 -10.02
N PRO A 121 -3.51 15.35 -10.13
CA PRO A 121 -4.25 16.09 -9.11
C PRO A 121 -5.72 15.67 -9.05
N ASN A 122 -6.33 15.78 -7.87
CA ASN A 122 -7.73 15.40 -7.67
C ASN A 122 -8.77 16.40 -8.24
N ASP A 123 -8.33 17.41 -8.99
CA ASP A 123 -9.14 18.54 -9.45
C ASP A 123 -10.06 18.14 -10.63
N PRO A 124 -11.40 18.25 -10.53
CA PRO A 124 -12.36 17.61 -11.44
C PRO A 124 -12.32 17.99 -12.94
N ARG A 125 -11.41 18.86 -13.39
CA ARG A 125 -11.21 19.21 -14.81
C ARG A 125 -9.76 19.10 -15.28
N TYR A 126 -8.89 18.46 -14.51
CA TYR A 126 -7.49 18.22 -14.89
C TYR A 126 -7.36 17.53 -16.26
N ASP A 127 -8.18 16.50 -16.53
CA ASP A 127 -8.24 15.78 -17.82
C ASP A 127 -8.56 16.69 -19.04
N GLU A 128 -9.05 17.92 -18.85
CA GLU A 128 -9.27 18.89 -19.93
C GLU A 128 -8.04 19.78 -20.23
N GLN A 129 -6.98 19.67 -19.43
CA GLN A 129 -5.79 20.53 -19.42
C GLN A 129 -4.57 19.90 -20.13
N TRP A 130 -4.75 19.51 -21.40
CA TRP A 130 -3.73 18.95 -22.29
C TRP A 130 -2.32 19.61 -22.21
N HIS A 131 -2.26 20.91 -21.88
CA HIS A 131 -1.03 21.68 -21.76
C HIS A 131 -0.16 21.26 -20.56
N LEU A 132 -0.73 20.74 -19.48
CA LEU A 132 0.01 20.26 -18.31
C LEU A 132 0.70 18.91 -18.59
N GLU A 133 0.02 18.01 -19.32
CA GLU A 133 0.63 16.79 -19.86
C GLU A 133 1.77 17.13 -20.84
N THR A 134 1.52 18.08 -21.76
CA THR A 134 2.49 18.54 -22.77
C THR A 134 3.74 19.20 -22.15
N PHE A 135 3.62 19.77 -20.96
CA PHE A 135 4.72 20.34 -20.18
C PHE A 135 5.45 19.32 -19.28
N GLU A 136 5.01 18.07 -19.23
CA GLU A 136 5.44 17.09 -18.22
C GLU A 136 5.26 17.61 -16.77
N ALA A 137 4.14 18.30 -16.48
CA ALA A 137 3.92 18.95 -15.18
C ALA A 137 3.99 17.96 -13.98
N GLU A 138 3.46 16.74 -14.11
CA GLU A 138 3.58 15.69 -13.08
C GLU A 138 5.01 15.18 -12.86
N ARG A 139 5.96 15.45 -13.77
CA ARG A 139 7.40 15.26 -13.56
C ARG A 139 7.95 16.46 -12.81
N ALA A 140 7.64 17.67 -13.27
CA ALA A 140 8.11 18.92 -12.66
C ALA A 140 7.78 19.00 -11.16
N TRP A 141 6.54 18.65 -10.80
CA TRP A 141 6.03 18.65 -9.42
C TRP A 141 6.69 17.66 -8.46
N ARG A 142 7.58 16.78 -8.96
CA ARG A 142 8.45 15.90 -8.14
C ARG A 142 9.70 16.63 -7.64
N HIS A 143 10.10 17.69 -8.33
CA HIS A 143 11.27 18.52 -8.02
C HIS A 143 10.84 19.85 -7.39
N SER A 144 9.80 20.50 -7.94
CA SER A 144 9.29 21.78 -7.45
C SER A 144 7.82 22.00 -7.84
N GLN A 145 7.07 22.68 -6.97
CA GLN A 145 5.70 23.15 -7.26
C GLN A 145 5.60 24.69 -7.20
N GLY A 146 6.72 25.41 -7.21
CA GLY A 146 6.75 26.88 -7.12
C GLY A 146 6.63 27.44 -5.69
N SER A 147 6.92 26.63 -4.68
CA SER A 147 6.76 27.01 -3.27
C SER A 147 7.64 28.20 -2.89
N GLY A 148 7.13 29.09 -2.04
CA GLY A 148 7.84 30.31 -1.61
C GLY A 148 7.89 31.42 -2.66
N ILE A 149 7.96 31.12 -3.95
CA ILE A 149 8.06 32.10 -5.04
C ILE A 149 6.79 32.95 -5.16
N THR A 150 6.98 34.19 -5.63
CA THR A 150 5.93 35.15 -5.92
C THR A 150 6.07 35.66 -7.35
N VAL A 151 5.04 35.43 -8.16
CA VAL A 151 4.94 35.90 -9.55
C VAL A 151 4.06 37.15 -9.57
N ALA A 152 4.59 38.26 -10.08
CA ALA A 152 3.81 39.45 -10.38
C ALA A 152 3.06 39.28 -11.71
N VAL A 153 1.75 39.51 -11.70
CA VAL A 153 0.90 39.44 -12.91
C VAL A 153 0.52 40.87 -13.29
N LEU A 154 1.16 41.40 -14.34
CA LEU A 154 0.94 42.74 -14.86
C LEU A 154 -0.17 42.71 -15.90
N ASP A 155 -1.42 42.87 -15.46
CA ASP A 155 -2.62 42.67 -16.29
C ASP A 155 -3.79 43.58 -15.87
N THR A 156 -5.04 43.21 -16.16
CA THR A 156 -6.27 43.95 -15.84
C THR A 156 -6.69 43.86 -14.37
N GLY A 157 -5.83 43.34 -13.49
CA GLY A 157 -6.12 42.95 -12.10
C GLY A 157 -6.49 41.47 -11.96
N VAL A 158 -6.69 40.98 -10.73
CA VAL A 158 -7.06 39.57 -10.47
C VAL A 158 -8.27 39.48 -9.54
N HIS A 159 -9.19 38.56 -9.82
CA HIS A 159 -10.27 38.23 -8.89
C HIS A 159 -9.76 37.32 -7.75
N ALA A 160 -9.18 37.95 -6.72
CA ALA A 160 -8.63 37.28 -5.54
C ALA A 160 -9.66 36.47 -4.71
N GLY A 161 -10.97 36.61 -4.99
CA GLY A 161 -12.04 35.83 -4.36
C GLY A 161 -12.32 34.48 -4.99
N HIS A 162 -11.71 34.16 -6.15
CA HIS A 162 -11.95 32.91 -6.86
C HIS A 162 -11.53 31.73 -5.97
N ALA A 163 -12.46 30.81 -5.68
CA ALA A 163 -12.22 29.70 -4.74
C ALA A 163 -10.95 28.90 -5.10
N ASP A 164 -10.70 28.72 -6.39
CA ASP A 164 -9.57 27.97 -6.95
C ASP A 164 -8.19 28.66 -6.85
N PHE A 165 -8.10 29.84 -6.22
CA PHE A 165 -6.83 30.43 -5.75
C PHE A 165 -6.55 30.15 -4.26
N GLY A 166 -7.57 29.74 -3.49
CA GLY A 166 -7.51 29.68 -2.03
C GLY A 166 -6.99 31.00 -1.44
N ASN A 167 -5.85 30.95 -0.74
CA ASN A 167 -5.19 32.12 -0.14
C ASN A 167 -3.91 32.57 -0.88
N ARG A 168 -3.71 32.20 -2.15
CA ARG A 168 -2.45 32.45 -2.90
C ARG A 168 -2.33 33.84 -3.54
N VAL A 169 -3.44 34.56 -3.74
CA VAL A 169 -3.41 35.92 -4.29
C VAL A 169 -3.14 36.92 -3.18
N LEU A 170 -2.03 37.65 -3.31
CA LEU A 170 -1.58 38.68 -2.37
C LEU A 170 -2.36 39.99 -2.53
N ALA A 171 -2.24 40.87 -1.54
CA ALA A 171 -2.65 42.27 -1.68
C ALA A 171 -1.79 42.94 -2.77
N GLY A 172 -2.44 43.31 -3.88
CA GLY A 172 -1.76 43.87 -5.03
C GLY A 172 -1.76 45.39 -5.12
N TRP A 173 -1.43 45.89 -6.30
CA TRP A 173 -1.33 47.31 -6.60
C TRP A 173 -1.92 47.65 -7.97
N ASN A 174 -2.49 48.84 -8.08
CA ASN A 174 -2.97 49.42 -9.33
C ASN A 174 -1.95 50.47 -9.76
N ALA A 175 -1.20 50.18 -10.82
CA ALA A 175 -0.17 51.06 -11.33
C ALA A 175 -0.74 52.33 -11.97
N VAL A 176 -1.95 52.27 -12.55
CA VAL A 176 -2.61 53.39 -13.22
C VAL A 176 -3.02 54.46 -12.19
N ASP A 177 -3.77 54.07 -11.16
CA ASP A 177 -4.28 54.96 -10.10
C ASP A 177 -3.31 55.10 -8.91
N GLN A 178 -2.22 54.34 -8.89
CA GLN A 178 -1.24 54.23 -7.80
C GLN A 178 -1.88 53.87 -6.45
N SER A 179 -2.87 52.98 -6.48
CA SER A 179 -3.72 52.59 -5.34
C SER A 179 -3.64 51.09 -5.04
N SER A 180 -4.26 50.63 -3.95
CA SER A 180 -4.34 49.20 -3.62
C SER A 180 -5.49 48.44 -4.31
N ASP A 181 -6.16 49.03 -5.30
CA ASP A 181 -7.26 48.36 -6.03
C ASP A 181 -6.76 47.47 -7.17
N SER A 182 -6.18 46.32 -6.83
CA SER A 182 -5.76 45.30 -7.79
C SER A 182 -6.92 44.43 -8.33
N SER A 183 -8.17 44.84 -8.13
CA SER A 183 -9.33 44.05 -8.58
C SER A 183 -9.39 43.98 -10.11
N ASP A 184 -9.70 42.79 -10.65
CA ASP A 184 -9.85 42.59 -12.09
C ASP A 184 -11.08 43.36 -12.61
N ILE A 185 -10.91 44.13 -13.68
CA ILE A 185 -12.00 44.86 -14.35
C ILE A 185 -12.51 44.19 -15.64
N ASN A 186 -11.70 43.34 -16.26
CA ASN A 186 -11.98 42.76 -17.59
C ASN A 186 -12.21 41.24 -17.52
N GLY A 187 -11.32 40.52 -16.84
CA GLY A 187 -11.32 39.05 -16.74
C GLY A 187 -10.13 38.38 -17.40
N HIS A 188 -9.25 39.15 -18.05
CA HIS A 188 -8.00 38.64 -18.63
C HIS A 188 -6.99 38.29 -17.53
N GLY A 189 -6.72 39.20 -16.59
CA GLY A 189 -5.74 38.95 -15.52
C GLY A 189 -6.08 37.79 -14.60
N THR A 190 -7.38 37.55 -14.33
CA THR A 190 -7.82 36.33 -13.61
C THR A 190 -7.50 35.04 -14.39
N LYS A 191 -7.67 35.04 -15.73
CA LYS A 191 -7.32 33.90 -16.58
C LYS A 191 -5.80 33.68 -16.63
N VAL A 192 -5.02 34.76 -16.71
CA VAL A 192 -3.55 34.73 -16.74
C VAL A 192 -2.99 34.19 -15.42
N ALA A 193 -3.44 34.71 -14.28
CA ALA A 193 -3.05 34.22 -12.95
C ALA A 193 -3.46 32.76 -12.70
N GLY A 194 -4.59 32.31 -13.27
CA GLY A 194 -5.05 30.92 -13.19
C GLY A 194 -4.08 29.91 -13.81
N VAL A 195 -3.46 30.24 -14.95
CA VAL A 195 -2.46 29.37 -15.62
C VAL A 195 -1.21 29.18 -14.74
N ILE A 196 -0.84 30.22 -13.97
CA ILE A 196 0.36 30.21 -13.11
C ILE A 196 0.10 29.46 -11.80
N ALA A 197 -1.00 29.75 -11.10
CA ALA A 197 -1.17 29.39 -9.68
C ALA A 197 -2.61 29.06 -9.21
N ALA A 198 -3.49 28.54 -10.07
CA ALA A 198 -4.66 27.80 -9.60
C ALA A 198 -4.24 26.59 -8.72
N VAL A 199 -5.03 26.27 -7.70
CA VAL A 199 -4.59 25.39 -6.61
C VAL A 199 -4.84 23.93 -6.96
N ALA A 200 -3.79 23.19 -7.31
CA ALA A 200 -3.89 21.75 -7.46
C ALA A 200 -4.26 21.04 -6.14
N ASP A 201 -4.90 19.87 -6.28
CA ASP A 201 -5.32 18.93 -5.22
C ASP A 201 -6.37 19.47 -4.22
N ASN A 202 -7.24 20.39 -4.64
CA ASN A 202 -8.23 21.01 -3.76
C ASN A 202 -9.67 20.46 -3.91
N GLY A 203 -9.93 19.63 -4.93
CA GLY A 203 -11.22 18.97 -5.20
C GLY A 203 -12.22 19.82 -6.00
N ILE A 204 -11.80 20.96 -6.54
CA ILE A 204 -12.57 21.85 -7.43
C ILE A 204 -11.73 22.25 -8.65
N GLY A 205 -12.41 22.69 -9.71
CA GLY A 205 -11.73 23.45 -10.76
C GLY A 205 -10.60 22.73 -11.50
N ILE A 206 -9.41 23.33 -11.45
CA ILE A 206 -8.25 23.00 -12.31
C ILE A 206 -6.91 23.08 -11.55
N ALA A 207 -5.92 22.33 -12.03
CA ALA A 207 -4.53 22.55 -11.65
C ALA A 207 -3.91 23.74 -12.42
N SER A 208 -2.69 24.13 -12.06
CA SER A 208 -1.88 25.14 -12.77
C SER A 208 -0.43 24.69 -12.90
N VAL A 209 0.38 25.41 -13.67
CA VAL A 209 1.79 25.03 -13.89
C VAL A 209 2.58 24.99 -12.58
N ALA A 210 2.37 25.96 -11.67
CA ALA A 210 3.14 26.12 -10.44
C ALA A 210 2.24 26.26 -9.19
N PRO A 211 1.57 25.18 -8.75
CA PRO A 211 0.41 25.24 -7.86
C PRO A 211 0.72 25.60 -6.39
N GLN A 212 1.97 25.85 -5.99
CA GLN A 212 2.32 26.43 -4.68
C GLN A 212 2.78 27.90 -4.75
N THR A 213 2.83 28.48 -5.94
CA THR A 213 3.24 29.88 -6.20
C THR A 213 2.24 30.87 -5.60
N ARG A 214 2.73 32.05 -5.21
CA ARG A 214 1.88 33.20 -4.82
C ARG A 214 1.78 34.21 -5.95
N ILE A 215 0.59 34.79 -6.14
CA ILE A 215 0.34 35.81 -7.16
C ILE A 215 0.37 37.19 -6.52
N LEU A 216 1.20 38.10 -7.05
CA LEU A 216 1.12 39.53 -6.77
C LEU A 216 0.37 40.23 -7.92
N PRO A 217 -0.91 40.59 -7.77
CA PRO A 217 -1.68 41.15 -8.88
C PRO A 217 -1.37 42.63 -9.08
N ILE A 218 -0.78 42.97 -10.23
CA ILE A 218 -0.43 44.34 -10.62
C ILE A 218 -1.36 44.79 -11.73
N ARG A 219 -2.32 45.67 -11.41
CA ARG A 219 -3.28 46.20 -12.38
C ARG A 219 -2.66 47.34 -13.17
N VAL A 220 -2.36 47.09 -14.45
CA VAL A 220 -1.75 48.04 -15.41
C VAL A 220 -2.75 48.63 -16.40
N SER A 221 -4.03 48.23 -16.29
CA SER A 221 -5.14 48.73 -17.10
C SER A 221 -6.28 49.27 -16.25
N ASN A 222 -6.88 50.37 -16.73
CA ASN A 222 -8.19 50.88 -16.30
C ASN A 222 -9.22 50.86 -17.45
N ASP A 223 -8.89 50.19 -18.56
CA ASP A 223 -9.76 50.04 -19.73
C ASP A 223 -10.64 48.80 -19.57
N ALA A 224 -11.93 48.94 -19.86
CA ALA A 224 -12.87 47.82 -19.86
C ALA A 224 -12.54 46.80 -20.95
N ASP A 225 -11.99 47.26 -22.08
CA ASP A 225 -11.54 46.41 -23.18
C ASP A 225 -10.15 45.79 -22.92
N GLY A 226 -9.48 46.17 -21.83
CA GLY A 226 -8.22 45.57 -21.35
C GLY A 226 -6.94 46.22 -21.88
N GLY A 227 -7.00 47.33 -22.62
CA GLY A 227 -5.83 48.07 -23.07
C GLY A 227 -5.00 48.64 -21.91
N ALA A 228 -3.66 48.56 -22.00
CA ALA A 228 -2.72 49.09 -21.02
C ALA A 228 -1.69 50.02 -21.68
N TYR A 229 -1.21 51.04 -20.95
CA TYR A 229 -0.15 51.91 -21.43
C TYR A 229 1.23 51.40 -21.00
N LEU A 230 2.21 51.50 -21.90
CA LEU A 230 3.62 51.15 -21.63
C LEU A 230 4.18 51.86 -20.37
N SER A 231 3.72 53.09 -20.09
CA SER A 231 4.08 53.86 -18.89
C SER A 231 3.56 53.26 -17.58
N ASP A 232 2.46 52.50 -17.65
CA ASP A 232 1.78 51.89 -16.51
C ASP A 232 2.26 50.44 -16.32
N ILE A 233 2.57 49.74 -17.42
CA ILE A 233 3.31 48.47 -17.44
C ILE A 233 4.68 48.64 -16.79
N ALA A 234 5.51 49.57 -17.29
CA ALA A 234 6.85 49.81 -16.76
C ALA A 234 6.83 50.19 -15.26
N ARG A 235 5.85 51.01 -14.84
CA ARG A 235 5.64 51.39 -13.43
C ARG A 235 5.20 50.21 -12.56
N GLY A 236 4.33 49.34 -13.09
CA GLY A 236 3.95 48.09 -12.46
C GLY A 236 5.13 47.13 -12.30
N LEU A 237 6.06 47.13 -13.26
CA LEU A 237 7.24 46.26 -13.26
C LEU A 237 8.28 46.72 -12.24
N THR A 238 8.57 48.01 -12.16
CA THR A 238 9.43 48.54 -11.09
C THR A 238 8.81 48.33 -9.71
N TYR A 239 7.48 48.45 -9.57
CA TYR A 239 6.79 48.11 -8.33
C TYR A 239 6.89 46.62 -7.98
N ALA A 240 6.76 45.71 -8.96
CA ALA A 240 6.93 44.28 -8.75
C ALA A 240 8.33 43.92 -8.23
N ALA A 241 9.36 44.57 -8.79
CA ALA A 241 10.75 44.45 -8.35
C ALA A 241 10.94 44.97 -6.91
N ASP A 242 10.44 46.17 -6.61
CA ASP A 242 10.51 46.77 -5.26
C ASP A 242 9.68 46.00 -4.21
N ALA A 243 8.64 45.28 -4.64
CA ALA A 243 7.83 44.39 -3.81
C ALA A 243 8.47 42.99 -3.60
N GLY A 244 9.61 42.70 -4.24
CA GLY A 244 10.33 41.44 -4.08
C GLY A 244 9.71 40.25 -4.81
N ALA A 245 8.98 40.47 -5.90
CA ALA A 245 8.61 39.38 -6.80
C ALA A 245 9.87 38.83 -7.51
N ARG A 246 10.00 37.50 -7.60
CA ARG A 246 11.12 36.86 -8.33
C ARG A 246 10.82 36.64 -9.82
N VAL A 247 9.55 36.81 -10.22
CA VAL A 247 9.09 36.66 -11.60
C VAL A 247 8.05 37.74 -11.89
N ALA A 248 8.03 38.28 -13.10
CA ALA A 248 6.96 39.14 -13.60
C ALA A 248 6.47 38.64 -14.96
N ASN A 249 5.17 38.35 -15.07
CA ASN A 249 4.52 38.06 -16.35
C ASN A 249 3.79 39.31 -16.87
N ILE A 250 4.06 39.66 -18.13
CA ILE A 250 3.43 40.74 -18.88
C ILE A 250 2.73 40.14 -20.10
N SER A 251 1.43 39.86 -19.99
CA SER A 251 0.64 39.22 -21.05
C SER A 251 0.27 40.18 -22.21
N TYR A 252 1.18 41.10 -22.56
CA TYR A 252 1.09 42.06 -23.66
C TYR A 252 2.35 41.97 -24.53
N ASN A 253 2.24 42.32 -25.81
CA ASN A 253 3.42 42.53 -26.66
C ASN A 253 4.08 43.87 -26.30
N VAL A 254 5.31 43.80 -25.79
CA VAL A 254 6.10 44.93 -25.28
C VAL A 254 7.58 44.86 -25.67
N SER A 255 7.99 43.83 -26.43
CA SER A 255 9.39 43.49 -26.66
C SER A 255 10.16 44.56 -27.47
N ASP A 256 9.46 45.41 -28.23
CA ASP A 256 10.06 46.57 -28.93
C ASP A 256 10.22 47.82 -28.05
N SER A 257 9.72 47.81 -26.81
CA SER A 257 9.58 49.01 -26.00
C SER A 257 10.80 49.29 -25.12
N PRO A 258 11.62 50.33 -25.38
CA PRO A 258 12.76 50.66 -24.53
C PRO A 258 12.33 51.11 -23.12
N THR A 259 11.08 51.53 -22.94
CA THR A 259 10.56 51.93 -21.63
C THR A 259 10.21 50.72 -20.76
N VAL A 260 9.79 49.60 -21.35
CA VAL A 260 9.56 48.34 -20.62
C VAL A 260 10.85 47.57 -20.47
N ALA A 261 11.71 47.53 -21.49
CA ALA A 261 13.05 46.94 -21.42
C ALA A 261 13.90 47.51 -20.27
N ASN A 262 13.97 48.84 -20.12
CA ASN A 262 14.67 49.47 -18.99
C ASN A 262 14.03 49.16 -17.61
N ALA A 263 12.73 48.85 -17.56
CA ALA A 263 12.06 48.43 -16.33
C ALA A 263 12.24 46.93 -16.05
N ALA A 264 12.54 46.14 -17.08
CA ALA A 264 12.91 44.73 -16.98
C ALA A 264 14.38 44.58 -16.55
N GLU A 265 15.30 45.37 -17.11
CA GLU A 265 16.67 45.56 -16.62
C GLU A 265 16.68 45.86 -15.11
N TYR A 266 15.81 46.77 -14.64
CA TYR A 266 15.62 47.06 -13.22
C TYR A 266 15.13 45.86 -12.37
N MET A 267 14.31 44.98 -12.94
CA MET A 267 13.86 43.73 -12.28
C MET A 267 15.02 42.71 -12.19
N LEU A 268 15.81 42.60 -13.26
CA LEU A 268 16.95 41.67 -13.38
C LEU A 268 18.11 42.05 -12.45
N GLU A 269 18.39 43.35 -12.29
CA GLU A 269 19.28 43.89 -11.26
C GLU A 269 18.91 43.43 -9.82
N ARG A 270 17.67 43.01 -9.60
CA ARG A 270 17.13 42.54 -8.31
C ARG A 270 16.93 41.00 -8.27
N GLY A 271 17.46 40.28 -9.26
CA GLY A 271 17.37 38.83 -9.36
C GLY A 271 15.99 38.32 -9.79
N GLY A 272 15.16 39.17 -10.40
CA GLY A 272 13.83 38.83 -10.87
C GLY A 272 13.76 38.65 -12.40
N VAL A 273 13.10 37.58 -12.86
CA VAL A 273 12.93 37.26 -14.29
C VAL A 273 11.68 37.94 -14.86
N VAL A 274 11.71 38.37 -16.12
CA VAL A 274 10.57 38.98 -16.82
C VAL A 274 10.18 38.13 -18.02
N VAL A 275 8.89 37.79 -18.13
CA VAL A 275 8.32 36.96 -19.21
C VAL A 275 7.20 37.73 -19.89
N VAL A 276 7.24 37.82 -21.22
CA VAL A 276 6.35 38.67 -22.03
C VAL A 276 5.73 37.88 -23.20
N ALA A 277 4.65 38.42 -23.79
CA ALA A 277 3.85 37.73 -24.80
C ALA A 277 4.13 38.25 -26.22
N ALA A 278 4.58 37.41 -27.16
CA ALA A 278 5.06 37.83 -28.49
C ALA A 278 4.06 38.63 -29.36
N GLY A 279 2.75 38.46 -29.16
CA GLY A 279 1.67 39.16 -29.88
C GLY A 279 0.84 38.22 -30.76
N ASN A 280 -0.29 38.72 -31.25
CA ASN A 280 -1.42 37.89 -31.72
C ASN A 280 -1.90 38.24 -33.15
N ASP A 281 -1.00 38.77 -33.97
CA ASP A 281 -1.29 39.31 -35.31
C ASP A 281 -0.91 38.33 -36.45
N GLY A 282 -0.15 37.28 -36.14
CA GLY A 282 0.32 36.27 -37.09
C GLY A 282 1.48 36.74 -38.00
N ILE A 283 2.29 37.68 -37.53
CA ILE A 283 3.33 38.35 -38.34
C ILE A 283 4.73 38.24 -37.74
N ASP A 284 5.73 38.53 -38.58
CA ASP A 284 7.03 39.04 -38.12
C ASP A 284 6.98 40.57 -38.08
N PRO A 285 7.08 41.21 -36.89
CA PRO A 285 7.11 42.65 -36.76
C PRO A 285 8.49 43.26 -37.03
N GLY A 286 9.53 42.44 -37.22
CA GLY A 286 10.91 42.88 -37.45
C GLY A 286 11.63 43.38 -36.19
N TYR A 287 11.20 42.94 -35.01
CA TYR A 287 11.83 43.27 -33.73
C TYR A 287 13.13 42.49 -33.55
N SER A 288 14.08 43.07 -32.81
CA SER A 288 15.25 42.36 -32.27
C SER A 288 14.92 41.74 -30.93
N ASP A 289 15.62 40.66 -30.61
CA ASP A 289 15.86 40.16 -29.26
C ASP A 289 16.09 41.29 -28.23
N SER A 290 15.65 41.02 -27.00
CA SER A 290 15.81 41.87 -25.82
C SER A 290 16.39 41.01 -24.69
N PRO A 291 17.68 41.20 -24.30
CA PRO A 291 18.37 40.41 -23.26
C PRO A 291 17.88 40.74 -21.83
N PHE A 292 16.63 41.18 -21.72
CA PHE A 292 15.95 41.55 -20.50
C PHE A 292 14.54 40.95 -20.37
N MET A 293 14.00 40.26 -21.40
CA MET A 293 12.58 39.87 -21.43
C MET A 293 12.33 38.59 -22.26
N ILE A 294 12.15 37.45 -21.57
CA ILE A 294 11.78 36.17 -22.19
C ILE A 294 10.44 36.31 -22.93
N THR A 295 10.49 36.41 -24.24
CA THR A 295 9.35 36.64 -25.13
C THR A 295 8.84 35.32 -25.69
N VAL A 296 7.57 35.03 -25.39
CA VAL A 296 6.99 33.69 -25.59
C VAL A 296 6.01 33.65 -26.77
N SER A 297 6.27 32.76 -27.74
CA SER A 297 5.34 32.44 -28.84
C SER A 297 4.36 31.32 -28.45
N ALA A 298 3.24 31.20 -29.16
CA ALA A 298 2.15 30.29 -28.80
C ALA A 298 2.06 29.03 -29.67
N THR A 299 2.06 27.86 -29.05
CA THR A 299 1.82 26.56 -29.71
C THR A 299 0.36 26.09 -29.60
N THR A 300 -0.03 25.21 -30.52
CA THR A 300 -1.25 24.39 -30.47
C THR A 300 -1.02 23.07 -29.74
N SER A 301 -2.10 22.33 -29.46
CA SER A 301 -2.07 20.93 -28.97
C SER A 301 -1.61 19.90 -30.02
N SER A 302 -0.77 20.33 -30.95
CA SER A 302 -0.18 19.54 -32.04
C SER A 302 1.19 20.12 -32.45
N ASP A 303 1.84 20.84 -31.52
CA ASP A 303 3.15 21.47 -31.64
C ASP A 303 3.38 22.29 -32.92
N SER A 304 2.29 22.81 -33.46
CA SER A 304 2.30 23.79 -34.54
C SER A 304 2.28 25.18 -33.89
N LEU A 305 3.02 26.14 -34.46
CA LEU A 305 2.84 27.54 -34.12
C LEU A 305 1.38 27.92 -34.38
N ALA A 306 0.71 28.52 -33.39
CA ALA A 306 -0.67 28.98 -33.55
C ALA A 306 -0.72 30.04 -34.66
N SER A 307 -1.72 29.98 -35.55
CA SER A 307 -1.74 30.77 -36.80
C SER A 307 -1.84 32.29 -36.62
N TRP A 308 -2.05 32.74 -35.38
CA TRP A 308 -2.11 34.12 -34.95
C TRP A 308 -0.92 34.50 -34.06
N SER A 309 -0.06 33.56 -33.63
CA SER A 309 1.15 33.92 -32.89
C SER A 309 2.06 34.75 -33.78
N ASN A 310 2.55 35.87 -33.26
CA ASN A 310 3.69 36.51 -33.87
C ASN A 310 4.94 35.63 -33.70
N TYR A 311 5.93 35.88 -34.56
CA TYR A 311 7.18 35.14 -34.69
C TYR A 311 8.26 36.13 -35.14
N GLY A 312 9.56 35.82 -35.04
CA GLY A 312 10.63 36.72 -35.48
C GLY A 312 11.95 36.52 -34.73
N ALA A 313 12.89 37.46 -34.91
CA ALA A 313 14.22 37.43 -34.28
C ALA A 313 14.25 37.89 -32.81
N TYR A 314 13.12 37.72 -32.11
CA TYR A 314 12.85 38.21 -30.74
C TYR A 314 12.00 37.20 -29.95
N ILE A 315 12.03 35.93 -30.36
CA ILE A 315 11.31 34.82 -29.72
C ILE A 315 12.36 33.91 -29.10
N ASP A 316 12.24 33.69 -27.81
CA ASP A 316 13.29 33.00 -27.04
C ASP A 316 12.83 31.55 -26.77
N VAL A 317 11.55 31.37 -26.45
CA VAL A 317 10.88 30.07 -26.30
C VAL A 317 9.41 30.11 -26.76
N ALA A 318 8.82 28.94 -26.96
CA ALA A 318 7.39 28.76 -27.20
C ALA A 318 6.69 28.06 -26.03
N ALA A 319 5.37 28.27 -25.89
CA ALA A 319 4.56 27.53 -24.92
C ALA A 319 3.11 27.32 -25.40
N PRO A 320 2.38 26.33 -24.86
CA PRO A 320 0.94 26.14 -25.08
C PRO A 320 0.13 27.43 -24.93
N GLY A 321 -0.42 27.93 -26.04
CA GLY A 321 -1.17 29.19 -26.06
C GLY A 321 -2.57 29.09 -26.68
N GLN A 322 -3.00 27.93 -27.17
CA GLN A 322 -4.32 27.76 -27.81
C GLN A 322 -5.25 26.82 -27.03
N GLY A 323 -6.41 27.32 -26.59
CA GLY A 323 -7.43 26.50 -25.92
C GLY A 323 -7.06 26.09 -24.49
N ILE A 324 -6.28 26.92 -23.80
CA ILE A 324 -5.83 26.70 -22.42
C ILE A 324 -7.02 26.89 -21.48
N LEU A 325 -7.43 25.83 -20.76
CA LEU A 325 -8.49 25.91 -19.76
C LEU A 325 -7.96 26.63 -18.51
N THR A 326 -8.61 27.72 -18.11
CA THR A 326 -8.21 28.55 -16.97
C THR A 326 -9.43 29.20 -16.27
N LEU A 327 -9.19 29.87 -15.15
CA LEU A 327 -10.16 30.54 -14.28
C LEU A 327 -10.83 31.75 -14.96
N THR A 328 -11.88 32.30 -14.36
CA THR A 328 -12.58 33.49 -14.88
C THR A 328 -13.03 34.43 -13.76
N ARG A 329 -13.33 35.69 -14.11
CA ARG A 329 -13.76 36.74 -13.17
C ARG A 329 -15.13 36.52 -12.50
N SER A 330 -15.77 35.38 -12.73
CA SER A 330 -17.12 35.05 -12.28
C SER A 330 -17.21 33.62 -11.74
N ASP A 331 -16.23 33.23 -10.91
CA ASP A 331 -16.19 31.98 -10.15
C ASP A 331 -16.44 30.72 -11.01
N GLY A 332 -15.80 30.69 -12.18
CA GLY A 332 -15.98 29.66 -13.20
C GLY A 332 -14.80 29.57 -14.17
N TYR A 333 -14.92 28.75 -15.19
CA TYR A 333 -13.77 28.23 -15.96
C TYR A 333 -14.02 28.31 -17.46
N ALA A 334 -13.04 28.76 -18.24
CA ALA A 334 -13.15 28.89 -19.69
C ALA A 334 -11.84 28.54 -20.41
N LYS A 335 -11.93 28.05 -21.64
CA LYS A 335 -10.76 27.90 -22.52
C LYS A 335 -10.43 29.24 -23.17
N ALA A 336 -9.16 29.64 -23.15
CA ALA A 336 -8.63 30.88 -23.69
C ALA A 336 -7.52 30.61 -24.72
N SER A 337 -7.25 31.59 -25.59
CA SER A 337 -6.21 31.50 -26.61
C SER A 337 -5.51 32.85 -26.78
N GLY A 338 -4.19 32.81 -26.96
CA GLY A 338 -3.33 33.98 -27.14
C GLY A 338 -1.90 33.71 -26.64
N THR A 339 -0.90 34.46 -27.12
CA THR A 339 0.45 34.47 -26.52
C THR A 339 0.41 34.94 -25.07
N SER A 340 -0.64 35.70 -24.71
CA SER A 340 -0.99 36.06 -23.33
C SER A 340 -1.31 34.89 -22.41
N PHE A 341 -1.47 33.67 -22.94
CA PHE A 341 -1.58 32.42 -22.17
C PHE A 341 -0.36 31.50 -22.31
N ALA A 342 0.48 31.72 -23.33
CA ALA A 342 1.80 31.09 -23.44
C ALA A 342 2.80 31.72 -22.44
N SER A 343 2.85 33.05 -22.33
CA SER A 343 3.74 33.74 -21.38
C SER A 343 3.50 33.39 -19.90
N PRO A 344 2.25 33.30 -19.37
CA PRO A 344 2.05 32.83 -18.00
C PRO A 344 2.34 31.34 -17.80
N ALA A 345 2.24 30.52 -18.84
CA ALA A 345 2.65 29.12 -18.77
C ALA A 345 4.17 29.03 -18.54
N THR A 346 4.97 29.75 -19.34
CA THR A 346 6.42 29.89 -19.14
C THR A 346 6.77 30.54 -17.79
N ALA A 347 6.07 31.60 -17.38
CA ALA A 347 6.29 32.23 -16.07
C ALA A 347 5.97 31.30 -14.88
N GLY A 348 5.04 30.34 -15.06
CA GLY A 348 4.84 29.22 -14.15
C GLY A 348 6.09 28.33 -14.07
N VAL A 349 6.68 27.94 -15.20
CA VAL A 349 7.92 27.15 -15.22
C VAL A 349 9.10 27.90 -14.60
N VAL A 350 9.24 29.20 -14.85
CA VAL A 350 10.21 30.07 -14.15
C VAL A 350 10.02 30.02 -12.63
N ALA A 351 8.78 30.02 -12.15
CA ALA A 351 8.50 29.87 -10.72
C ALA A 351 8.83 28.47 -10.18
N LEU A 352 8.74 27.42 -11.01
CA LEU A 352 9.23 26.08 -10.64
C LEU A 352 10.75 26.06 -10.50
N ILE A 353 11.49 26.61 -11.48
CA ILE A 353 12.97 26.72 -11.48
C ILE A 353 13.45 27.41 -10.20
N LEU A 354 12.97 28.63 -9.95
CA LEU A 354 13.41 29.44 -8.81
C LEU A 354 12.96 28.92 -7.44
N ALA A 355 12.07 27.92 -7.41
CA ALA A 355 11.72 27.18 -6.20
C ALA A 355 12.47 25.83 -6.07
N ALA A 356 13.10 25.34 -7.14
CA ALA A 356 14.03 24.20 -7.11
C ALA A 356 15.44 24.67 -6.71
N ASP A 357 15.94 25.73 -7.34
CA ASP A 357 17.14 26.47 -6.94
C ASP A 357 16.84 27.98 -6.89
N PRO A 358 16.74 28.57 -5.67
CA PRO A 358 16.53 30.00 -5.49
C PRO A 358 17.74 30.89 -5.82
N ASP A 359 18.95 30.35 -5.87
CA ASP A 359 20.20 31.12 -5.99
C ASP A 359 20.57 31.41 -7.46
N LEU A 360 19.94 30.72 -8.43
CA LEU A 360 20.10 30.97 -9.87
C LEU A 360 19.85 32.45 -10.23
N THR A 361 20.76 33.01 -11.04
CA THR A 361 20.58 34.33 -11.66
C THR A 361 19.58 34.27 -12.82
N PRO A 362 18.94 35.39 -13.19
CA PRO A 362 17.96 35.38 -14.28
C PRO A 362 18.48 34.85 -15.62
N ALA A 363 19.75 35.09 -15.96
CA ALA A 363 20.35 34.59 -17.19
C ALA A 363 20.55 33.07 -17.15
N GLU A 364 20.92 32.49 -16.00
CA GLU A 364 21.01 31.03 -15.84
C GLU A 364 19.62 30.39 -15.93
N VAL A 365 18.56 31.06 -15.46
CA VAL A 365 17.17 30.61 -15.61
C VAL A 365 16.71 30.62 -17.07
N GLU A 366 17.12 31.63 -17.83
CA GLU A 366 16.84 31.80 -19.26
C GLU A 366 17.54 30.70 -20.08
N THR A 367 18.86 30.54 -19.91
CA THR A 367 19.62 29.43 -20.53
C THR A 367 19.07 28.05 -20.15
N LEU A 368 18.63 27.85 -18.90
CA LEU A 368 18.06 26.58 -18.46
C LEU A 368 16.74 26.26 -19.18
N LEU A 369 15.91 27.26 -19.48
CA LEU A 369 14.68 27.10 -20.28
C LEU A 369 15.01 26.78 -21.74
N GLU A 370 15.99 27.45 -22.32
CA GLU A 370 16.41 27.31 -23.72
C GLU A 370 17.04 25.94 -24.00
N GLU A 371 18.06 25.55 -23.23
CA GLU A 371 18.79 24.28 -23.43
C GLU A 371 17.94 23.03 -23.17
N ASN A 372 16.84 23.16 -22.41
CA ASN A 372 15.96 22.06 -22.02
C ASN A 372 14.56 22.13 -22.63
N ALA A 373 14.32 23.04 -23.56
CA ALA A 373 13.12 23.04 -24.39
C ALA A 373 13.01 21.75 -25.23
N ASP A 374 11.80 21.46 -25.69
CA ASP A 374 11.57 20.55 -26.80
C ASP A 374 11.74 21.32 -28.11
N ASP A 375 12.87 21.09 -28.78
CA ASP A 375 13.21 21.63 -30.10
C ASP A 375 12.08 21.35 -31.11
N LEU A 376 11.51 22.42 -31.68
CA LEU A 376 10.41 22.38 -32.64
C LEU A 376 10.78 23.20 -33.87
N GLY A 377 10.57 22.62 -35.06
CA GLY A 377 10.81 23.30 -36.34
C GLY A 377 12.20 23.00 -36.89
N SER A 378 13.11 23.97 -36.77
CA SER A 378 14.47 23.92 -37.32
C SER A 378 15.47 23.76 -36.18
N ALA A 379 16.28 22.70 -36.20
CA ALA A 379 17.10 22.30 -35.04
C ALA A 379 17.97 23.44 -34.46
N GLY A 380 17.84 23.66 -33.14
CA GLY A 380 18.36 24.84 -32.44
C GLY A 380 17.35 25.99 -32.39
N TRP A 381 17.84 27.23 -32.38
CA TRP A 381 16.97 28.41 -32.40
C TRP A 381 16.32 28.61 -33.78
N ASP A 382 15.01 28.79 -33.82
CA ASP A 382 14.26 29.21 -35.02
C ASP A 382 13.21 30.29 -34.70
N ALA A 383 13.00 31.21 -35.65
CA ALA A 383 12.18 32.41 -35.45
C ALA A 383 10.71 32.15 -35.06
N ARG A 384 10.20 30.92 -35.17
CA ARG A 384 8.83 30.54 -34.80
C ARG A 384 8.75 30.11 -33.34
N PHE A 385 9.69 29.27 -32.91
CA PHE A 385 9.62 28.59 -31.62
C PHE A 385 10.70 29.05 -30.63
N GLY A 386 11.60 29.95 -31.03
CA GLY A 386 12.81 30.26 -30.28
C GLY A 386 13.68 29.02 -30.19
N HIS A 387 14.19 28.72 -29.00
CA HIS A 387 14.88 27.47 -28.67
C HIS A 387 13.96 26.22 -28.61
N GLY A 388 12.64 26.40 -28.72
CA GLY A 388 11.66 25.31 -28.73
C GLY A 388 10.53 25.53 -27.73
N ARG A 389 9.67 24.53 -27.57
CA ARG A 389 8.59 24.57 -26.56
C ARG A 389 9.15 24.25 -25.17
N VAL A 390 8.89 25.10 -24.19
CA VAL A 390 9.28 24.87 -22.79
C VAL A 390 8.79 23.50 -22.29
N ASN A 391 9.66 22.74 -21.63
CA ASN A 391 9.35 21.45 -20.99
C ASN A 391 9.56 21.57 -19.48
N ALA A 392 8.48 21.77 -18.72
CA ALA A 392 8.56 22.02 -17.28
C ALA A 392 9.19 20.86 -16.50
N GLY A 393 8.93 19.61 -16.91
CA GLY A 393 9.48 18.42 -16.28
C GLY A 393 11.00 18.31 -16.37
N ARG A 394 11.56 18.52 -17.57
CA ARG A 394 13.02 18.50 -17.79
C ARG A 394 13.71 19.69 -17.13
N VAL A 395 13.15 20.88 -17.29
CA VAL A 395 13.71 22.13 -16.78
C VAL A 395 13.77 22.13 -15.24
N ALA A 396 12.70 21.70 -14.55
CA ALA A 396 12.69 21.62 -13.09
C ALA A 396 13.57 20.48 -12.52
N GLU A 397 13.85 19.43 -13.31
CA GLU A 397 14.78 18.36 -12.94
C GLU A 397 16.24 18.84 -13.01
N GLN A 398 16.62 19.59 -14.05
CA GLN A 398 17.99 20.15 -14.17
C GLN A 398 18.25 21.31 -13.20
N ALA A 399 17.23 22.10 -12.85
CA ALA A 399 17.35 23.18 -11.86
C ALA A 399 17.90 22.70 -10.51
N ALA A 400 17.65 21.44 -10.13
CA ALA A 400 18.14 20.86 -8.87
C ALA A 400 19.57 20.26 -8.97
N GLY A 401 20.38 20.70 -9.92
CA GLY A 401 21.48 19.91 -10.52
C GLY A 401 22.94 20.25 -10.17
N ASP A 402 23.46 21.43 -10.55
CA ASP A 402 24.91 21.62 -10.81
C ASP A 402 25.48 23.05 -10.51
N SER A 403 26.81 23.25 -10.47
CA SER A 403 27.45 24.56 -10.15
C SER A 403 28.97 24.70 -10.50
N SER A 404 29.46 25.88 -10.96
CA SER A 404 30.92 26.17 -11.16
C SER A 404 31.32 27.69 -11.23
N THR A 405 32.58 28.08 -11.56
CA THR A 405 33.21 29.40 -11.20
C THR A 405 34.22 30.04 -12.23
N PRO A 406 34.50 31.39 -12.22
CA PRO A 406 35.22 32.16 -13.27
C PRO A 406 36.73 32.57 -13.04
N ASP A 407 37.35 33.31 -13.99
CA ASP A 407 38.82 33.60 -14.17
C ASP A 407 39.30 35.08 -14.03
N THR A 408 40.64 35.34 -14.02
CA THR A 408 41.30 36.67 -13.85
C THR A 408 42.69 36.92 -14.55
N GLN A 409 43.04 36.40 -15.75
CA GLN A 409 44.35 36.68 -16.41
C GLN A 409 44.31 37.55 -17.70
N ALA A 410 45.47 37.86 -18.33
CA ALA A 410 45.69 39.02 -19.23
C ALA A 410 46.63 38.76 -20.45
N PRO A 411 46.26 39.21 -21.68
CA PRO A 411 46.93 38.82 -22.93
C PRO A 411 48.19 39.62 -23.34
N VAL A 412 49.03 38.97 -24.14
CA VAL A 412 50.26 39.53 -24.74
C VAL A 412 50.11 39.68 -26.26
N VAL A 413 50.55 40.80 -26.86
CA VAL A 413 50.32 41.18 -28.28
C VAL A 413 51.63 41.31 -29.08
N THR A 414 51.59 41.07 -30.41
CA THR A 414 52.70 41.31 -31.36
C THR A 414 52.18 41.70 -32.75
N ALA A 415 52.80 42.68 -33.43
CA ALA A 415 52.32 43.31 -34.68
C ALA A 415 53.06 42.89 -35.99
N PRO A 416 52.51 43.25 -37.18
CA PRO A 416 52.98 42.75 -38.49
C PRO A 416 53.99 43.65 -39.22
N ALA A 417 54.60 43.11 -40.29
CA ALA A 417 55.63 43.78 -41.10
C ALA A 417 55.06 44.71 -42.21
N ALA A 418 55.88 45.61 -42.75
CA ALA A 418 55.44 46.66 -43.69
C ALA A 418 55.14 46.19 -45.14
N VAL A 419 54.24 46.89 -45.84
CA VAL A 419 53.54 46.41 -47.07
C VAL A 419 53.54 47.43 -48.23
N THR A 420 53.38 46.98 -49.48
CA THR A 420 53.16 47.79 -50.70
C THR A 420 52.29 47.04 -51.70
N VAL A 421 51.34 47.68 -52.40
CA VAL A 421 50.35 47.02 -53.29
C VAL A 421 50.01 47.79 -54.58
N GLU A 422 49.32 47.12 -55.52
CA GLU A 422 48.57 47.75 -56.62
C GLU A 422 47.24 48.36 -56.14
N ALA A 423 46.62 49.21 -56.96
CA ALA A 423 45.53 50.09 -56.55
C ALA A 423 44.17 49.43 -56.78
N THR A 424 43.26 49.69 -55.84
CA THR A 424 41.92 49.11 -55.81
C THR A 424 40.83 50.18 -55.91
N GLY A 425 41.16 51.30 -56.56
CA GLY A 425 40.31 52.47 -56.79
C GLY A 425 40.99 53.78 -56.41
N ALA A 426 40.22 54.87 -56.44
CA ALA A 426 40.72 56.22 -56.12
C ALA A 426 41.33 56.35 -54.70
N LEU A 427 40.91 55.48 -53.79
CA LEU A 427 41.61 55.11 -52.56
C LEU A 427 41.74 53.59 -52.54
N THR A 428 42.85 53.07 -52.03
CA THR A 428 43.23 51.66 -52.05
C THR A 428 43.40 51.12 -50.63
N SER A 429 42.65 50.08 -50.29
CA SER A 429 42.86 49.35 -49.03
C SER A 429 44.16 48.55 -49.11
N VAL A 430 45.05 48.72 -48.12
CA VAL A 430 46.28 47.92 -48.02
C VAL A 430 46.15 46.94 -46.87
N VAL A 431 46.32 45.64 -47.17
CA VAL A 431 46.23 44.59 -46.16
C VAL A 431 47.42 44.67 -45.22
N LEU A 432 47.13 45.02 -43.97
CA LEU A 432 48.11 45.12 -42.89
C LEU A 432 48.50 43.74 -42.31
N GLY A 433 47.87 42.65 -42.73
CA GLY A 433 48.10 41.34 -42.12
C GLY A 433 47.64 41.31 -40.65
N ASN A 434 48.16 40.37 -39.87
CA ASN A 434 47.53 39.96 -38.61
C ASN A 434 48.50 40.15 -37.44
N ALA A 435 48.11 40.94 -36.44
CA ALA A 435 48.72 40.90 -35.11
C ALA A 435 48.19 39.67 -34.34
N SER A 436 49.00 39.08 -33.47
CA SER A 436 48.61 37.95 -32.63
C SER A 436 48.47 38.37 -31.17
N ALA A 437 47.42 37.91 -30.47
CA ALA A 437 47.35 37.96 -29.02
C ALA A 437 47.04 36.60 -28.39
N LEU A 438 47.59 36.34 -27.21
CA LEU A 438 47.41 35.10 -26.45
C LEU A 438 47.29 35.40 -24.95
N ASP A 439 46.33 34.74 -24.31
CA ASP A 439 46.17 34.53 -22.87
C ASP A 439 46.21 33.00 -22.55
N ASN A 440 46.24 32.63 -21.27
CA ASN A 440 46.32 31.24 -20.82
C ASN A 440 45.01 30.57 -20.38
N ILE A 441 43.89 31.30 -20.29
CA ILE A 441 42.55 30.74 -20.02
C ILE A 441 41.70 30.91 -21.29
N ASP A 442 41.52 32.16 -21.75
CA ASP A 442 40.77 32.48 -22.98
C ASP A 442 41.49 32.05 -24.28
N GLY A 443 42.78 31.71 -24.19
CA GLY A 443 43.57 31.24 -25.32
C GLY A 443 43.89 32.36 -26.32
N SER A 444 43.53 32.20 -27.60
CA SER A 444 43.93 33.15 -28.64
C SER A 444 42.95 34.31 -28.74
N LEU A 445 43.41 35.52 -28.43
CA LEU A 445 42.61 36.73 -28.41
C LEU A 445 42.91 37.65 -29.60
N SER A 446 41.98 38.58 -29.87
CA SER A 446 42.03 39.44 -31.05
C SER A 446 42.78 40.74 -30.78
N ALA A 447 43.81 41.02 -31.59
CA ALA A 447 44.48 42.32 -31.63
C ALA A 447 43.91 43.17 -32.78
N VAL A 448 43.55 44.41 -32.49
CA VAL A 448 42.81 45.34 -33.35
C VAL A 448 43.64 46.60 -33.64
N PRO A 449 43.71 47.09 -34.89
CA PRO A 449 44.53 48.25 -35.25
C PRO A 449 43.84 49.60 -34.98
N ASP A 450 44.64 50.65 -34.80
CA ASP A 450 44.20 52.05 -34.60
C ASP A 450 43.71 52.72 -35.89
N THR A 451 44.22 52.26 -37.04
CA THR A 451 43.99 52.81 -38.38
C THR A 451 44.13 51.70 -39.43
N THR A 452 43.20 51.63 -40.39
CA THR A 452 43.11 50.52 -41.36
C THR A 452 43.19 50.93 -42.83
N GLY A 453 43.37 52.23 -43.10
CA GLY A 453 43.18 52.80 -44.44
C GLY A 453 41.69 53.10 -44.72
N PRO A 454 41.25 53.15 -46.00
CA PRO A 454 42.05 52.99 -47.21
C PRO A 454 43.01 54.17 -47.44
N PHE A 455 43.97 53.96 -48.34
CA PHE A 455 45.09 54.85 -48.59
C PHE A 455 45.10 55.30 -50.05
N PRO A 456 45.27 56.61 -50.36
CA PRO A 456 45.50 57.03 -51.76
C PRO A 456 46.81 56.44 -52.29
N VAL A 457 47.04 56.57 -53.60
CA VAL A 457 48.35 56.31 -54.24
C VAL A 457 49.43 57.13 -53.51
N GLY A 458 50.17 56.48 -52.59
CA GLY A 458 50.76 57.12 -51.40
C GLY A 458 51.41 56.12 -50.41
N SER A 459 51.75 56.55 -49.18
CA SER A 459 52.56 55.79 -48.17
C SER A 459 52.29 56.20 -46.70
N HIS A 460 52.16 55.24 -45.75
CA HIS A 460 51.44 55.40 -44.43
C HIS A 460 51.91 54.47 -43.24
N THR A 461 51.31 54.56 -42.03
CA THR A 461 51.75 53.92 -40.72
C THR A 461 50.57 53.60 -39.75
N VAL A 462 50.66 52.56 -38.88
CA VAL A 462 49.57 51.95 -38.04
C VAL A 462 50.04 51.36 -36.64
N THR A 463 49.15 51.21 -35.64
CA THR A 463 49.36 50.58 -34.28
C THR A 463 48.26 49.54 -33.94
N TRP A 464 48.45 48.56 -33.03
CA TRP A 464 47.55 47.41 -32.69
C TRP A 464 47.34 47.16 -31.18
N ARG A 465 46.18 46.64 -30.71
CA ARG A 465 45.83 46.39 -29.26
C ARG A 465 44.79 45.25 -29.03
N ALA A 466 44.87 44.50 -27.92
CA ALA A 466 43.95 43.38 -27.56
C ALA A 466 43.42 43.42 -26.11
N THR A 467 42.36 42.65 -25.82
CA THR A 467 41.65 42.51 -24.52
C THR A 467 41.09 41.07 -24.31
N ASP A 468 41.01 40.57 -23.06
CA ASP A 468 40.36 39.30 -22.66
C ASP A 468 38.92 39.44 -22.11
N SER A 469 38.24 38.32 -21.85
CA SER A 469 36.84 38.28 -21.38
C SER A 469 36.66 38.73 -19.91
N ALA A 470 37.69 38.61 -19.08
CA ALA A 470 37.71 39.11 -17.70
C ALA A 470 38.04 40.62 -17.61
N GLY A 471 38.67 41.20 -18.64
CA GLY A 471 38.79 42.65 -18.88
C GLY A 471 40.21 43.25 -18.99
N ASN A 472 41.28 42.47 -19.17
CA ASN A 472 42.68 42.95 -19.14
C ASN A 472 43.29 43.14 -20.57
N THR A 473 44.44 43.85 -20.78
CA THR A 473 44.80 44.40 -22.14
C THR A 473 46.31 44.59 -22.53
N GLY A 474 46.67 44.61 -23.85
CA GLY A 474 48.06 44.82 -24.42
C GLY A 474 48.18 45.39 -25.88
N SER A 475 49.38 45.70 -26.47
CA SER A 475 49.54 46.45 -27.80
C SER A 475 50.94 46.53 -28.55
N ASP A 476 51.02 46.77 -29.90
CA ASP A 476 52.25 46.88 -30.81
C ASP A 476 52.05 47.68 -32.21
N SER A 477 52.93 47.71 -33.29
CA SER A 477 52.85 48.66 -34.50
C SER A 477 53.45 48.31 -35.94
N GLN A 478 53.20 49.09 -37.05
CA GLN A 478 53.43 48.79 -38.53
C GLN A 478 53.45 49.97 -39.63
N SER A 479 53.75 49.75 -40.95
CA SER A 479 53.74 50.72 -42.13
C SER A 479 53.35 50.20 -43.58
N VAL A 480 53.02 51.05 -44.61
CA VAL A 480 52.22 50.77 -45.89
C VAL A 480 52.53 51.64 -47.17
N THR A 481 52.24 51.22 -48.45
CA THR A 481 52.33 52.00 -49.76
C THR A 481 51.46 51.48 -50.98
N VAL A 482 51.18 52.27 -52.06
CA VAL A 482 50.24 51.96 -53.22
C VAL A 482 50.69 52.46 -54.65
N GLN A 483 50.47 51.70 -55.76
CA GLN A 483 50.58 52.06 -57.23
C GLN A 483 49.47 51.38 -58.12
N ASP A 484 49.40 51.40 -59.48
CA ASP A 484 48.18 50.97 -60.28
C ASP A 484 48.36 50.41 -61.75
N THR A 485 47.53 49.44 -62.25
CA THR A 485 47.62 48.76 -63.61
C THR A 485 46.42 47.91 -64.22
N THR A 486 45.17 47.83 -63.72
CA THR A 486 44.24 46.66 -63.99
C THR A 486 43.20 46.77 -65.16
N ALA A 487 42.36 45.73 -65.37
CA ALA A 487 41.36 45.52 -66.45
C ALA A 487 39.96 45.07 -65.90
N PRO A 488 38.83 45.27 -66.63
CA PRO A 488 37.49 45.20 -66.05
C PRO A 488 37.07 43.78 -65.72
N GLN A 489 36.54 43.59 -64.52
CA GLN A 489 35.97 42.32 -64.10
C GLN A 489 34.53 42.21 -64.63
N VAL A 490 34.28 41.19 -65.43
CA VAL A 490 32.92 40.73 -65.73
C VAL A 490 32.63 39.60 -64.77
N GLN A 491 31.46 39.62 -64.14
CA GLN A 491 30.96 38.49 -63.39
C GLN A 491 29.66 38.01 -64.03
N ALA A 492 29.68 36.80 -64.58
CA ALA A 492 28.49 36.12 -65.02
C ALA A 492 27.58 35.84 -63.80
N PRO A 493 26.26 35.68 -63.99
CA PRO A 493 25.40 35.22 -62.91
C PRO A 493 25.81 33.79 -62.53
N ALA A 494 25.61 33.42 -61.26
CA ALA A 494 26.08 32.14 -60.73
C ALA A 494 25.58 30.93 -61.54
N ASP A 495 26.40 29.87 -61.55
CA ASP A 495 26.07 28.58 -62.15
C ASP A 495 24.77 28.01 -61.56
N LEU A 496 23.85 27.59 -62.42
CA LEU A 496 22.53 27.09 -62.03
C LEU A 496 22.47 25.57 -62.19
N THR A 497 22.59 24.85 -61.08
CA THR A 497 22.12 23.46 -61.01
C THR A 497 20.64 23.46 -60.73
N VAL A 498 19.83 22.97 -61.68
CA VAL A 498 18.37 22.94 -61.59
C VAL A 498 17.84 21.52 -61.75
N GLN A 499 16.86 21.20 -60.93
CA GLN A 499 16.24 19.89 -60.92
C GLN A 499 14.96 19.91 -61.77
N SER A 500 14.83 18.94 -62.68
CA SER A 500 13.72 18.84 -63.62
C SER A 500 12.93 17.56 -63.37
N THR A 501 11.61 17.68 -63.24
CA THR A 501 10.65 16.55 -63.24
C THR A 501 10.18 16.19 -64.66
N GLY A 502 10.77 16.80 -65.69
CA GLY A 502 10.46 16.57 -67.11
C GLY A 502 11.70 16.64 -68.01
N SER A 503 11.50 16.58 -69.33
CA SER A 503 12.60 16.45 -70.30
C SER A 503 13.38 17.75 -70.59
N ALA A 504 12.84 18.92 -70.26
CA ALA A 504 13.51 20.22 -70.36
C ALA A 504 12.88 21.24 -69.40
N VAL A 505 13.67 22.23 -68.98
CA VAL A 505 13.26 23.29 -68.05
C VAL A 505 13.68 24.67 -68.55
N SER A 506 12.85 25.68 -68.27
CA SER A 506 13.15 27.09 -68.50
C SER A 506 13.72 27.69 -67.22
N VAL A 507 14.91 28.32 -67.30
CA VAL A 507 15.54 28.99 -66.16
C VAL A 507 15.69 30.49 -66.44
N GLY A 508 15.54 31.31 -65.41
CA GLY A 508 15.94 32.71 -65.47
C GLY A 508 17.45 32.80 -65.25
N LEU A 509 18.22 33.09 -66.31
CA LEU A 509 19.69 33.14 -66.23
C LEU A 509 20.25 34.22 -65.30
N GLY A 510 19.43 35.24 -64.95
CA GLY A 510 19.86 36.39 -64.16
C GLY A 510 20.45 37.51 -65.02
N THR A 511 21.25 38.38 -64.39
CA THR A 511 21.89 39.54 -65.03
C THR A 511 23.35 39.63 -64.61
N ALA A 512 24.28 39.55 -65.57
CA ALA A 512 25.70 39.76 -65.28
C ALA A 512 25.98 41.21 -64.87
N SER A 513 26.96 41.40 -63.99
CA SER A 513 27.58 42.68 -63.73
C SER A 513 28.92 42.78 -64.48
N ALA A 514 29.34 44.00 -64.78
CA ALA A 514 30.73 44.28 -65.07
C ALA A 514 31.14 45.54 -64.32
N THR A 515 32.34 45.52 -63.76
CA THR A 515 32.90 46.62 -63.00
C THR A 515 34.39 46.69 -63.28
N ASP A 516 34.86 47.85 -63.72
CA ASP A 516 36.26 48.19 -63.57
C ASP A 516 36.53 48.81 -62.19
N LEU A 517 37.76 48.66 -61.71
CA LEU A 517 38.19 49.06 -60.38
C LEU A 517 38.50 50.56 -60.27
N VAL A 518 38.68 51.26 -61.40
CA VAL A 518 38.91 52.70 -61.49
C VAL A 518 37.77 53.41 -62.26
N ASP A 519 37.27 52.83 -63.36
CA ASP A 519 36.19 53.40 -64.17
C ASP A 519 34.77 53.10 -63.66
N GLY A 520 34.60 52.10 -62.79
CA GLY A 520 33.31 51.73 -62.20
C GLY A 520 32.43 50.83 -63.08
N SER A 521 31.10 50.99 -63.01
CA SER A 521 30.13 50.04 -63.56
C SER A 521 30.01 50.07 -65.09
N LEU A 522 29.98 48.88 -65.69
CA LEU A 522 29.94 48.60 -67.12
C LEU A 522 28.82 47.58 -67.42
N SER A 523 28.39 47.47 -68.68
CA SER A 523 27.31 46.56 -69.10
C SER A 523 27.84 45.27 -69.74
N ALA A 524 27.28 44.12 -69.36
CA ALA A 524 27.57 42.80 -69.93
C ALA A 524 26.30 42.12 -70.51
N SER A 525 26.48 41.24 -71.51
CA SER A 525 25.39 40.56 -72.23
C SER A 525 25.71 39.09 -72.55
N PRO A 526 24.71 38.18 -72.58
CA PRO A 526 24.91 36.74 -72.81
C PRO A 526 24.96 36.36 -74.29
N ASP A 527 25.41 35.13 -74.59
CA ASP A 527 25.39 34.52 -75.92
C ASP A 527 24.16 33.63 -76.21
N GLN A 528 23.47 33.09 -75.21
CA GLN A 528 22.24 32.30 -75.35
C GLN A 528 21.28 32.38 -74.15
N THR A 529 20.02 31.95 -74.32
CA THR A 529 18.92 32.18 -73.34
C THR A 529 17.97 30.99 -73.06
N GLY A 530 18.29 29.76 -73.49
CA GLY A 530 17.46 28.56 -73.20
C GLY A 530 16.16 28.46 -74.02
N PRO A 531 15.23 27.54 -73.66
CA PRO A 531 15.26 26.61 -72.51
C PRO A 531 16.27 25.47 -72.67
N PHE A 532 16.54 24.74 -71.58
CA PHE A 532 17.61 23.74 -71.51
C PHE A 532 17.07 22.33 -71.21
N ALA A 533 17.61 21.32 -71.89
CA ALA A 533 17.31 19.91 -71.66
C ALA A 533 18.25 19.29 -70.63
N LEU A 534 17.91 18.10 -70.11
CA LEU A 534 18.77 17.32 -69.19
C LEU A 534 20.23 17.24 -69.68
N GLY A 535 21.18 17.54 -68.79
CA GLY A 535 22.61 17.68 -69.09
C GLY A 535 23.17 19.08 -68.78
N THR A 536 24.43 19.31 -69.18
CA THR A 536 25.19 20.53 -68.88
C THR A 536 25.33 21.44 -70.11
N HIS A 537 25.12 22.75 -69.91
CA HIS A 537 25.21 23.81 -70.92
C HIS A 537 26.04 24.98 -70.37
N THR A 538 26.59 25.86 -71.21
CA THR A 538 27.41 27.00 -70.77
C THR A 538 27.05 28.27 -71.54
N VAL A 539 27.00 29.42 -70.86
CA VAL A 539 26.59 30.73 -71.37
C VAL A 539 27.69 31.76 -71.09
N THR A 540 28.09 32.56 -72.07
CA THR A 540 29.23 33.51 -71.98
C THR A 540 28.77 34.96 -71.89
N TRP A 541 29.38 35.75 -71.00
CA TRP A 541 29.11 37.18 -70.77
C TRP A 541 30.40 38.03 -70.94
N ARG A 542 30.32 39.31 -71.37
CA ARG A 542 31.50 40.13 -71.79
C ARG A 542 31.31 41.66 -71.66
N ALA A 543 32.38 42.42 -71.32
CA ALA A 543 32.42 43.90 -71.22
C ALA A 543 33.84 44.51 -71.45
N THR A 544 34.02 45.84 -71.33
CA THR A 544 35.25 46.61 -71.69
C THR A 544 35.31 47.99 -70.98
N ASP A 545 36.50 48.46 -70.57
CA ASP A 545 36.73 49.70 -69.78
C ASP A 545 37.11 50.95 -70.65
N SER A 546 37.52 52.07 -70.03
CA SER A 546 38.00 53.28 -70.73
C SER A 546 39.51 53.36 -70.96
N ALA A 547 40.32 52.64 -70.15
CA ALA A 547 41.76 52.52 -70.33
C ALA A 547 42.14 51.69 -71.57
N GLY A 548 41.25 50.82 -72.03
CA GLY A 548 41.34 50.02 -73.25
C GLY A 548 41.29 48.49 -73.05
N ASN A 549 41.00 48.00 -71.84
CA ASN A 549 41.05 46.59 -71.49
C ASN A 549 39.68 45.90 -71.55
N THR A 550 39.66 44.58 -71.74
CA THR A 550 38.42 43.79 -71.97
C THR A 550 38.30 42.59 -71.04
N GLY A 551 37.11 42.34 -70.49
CA GLY A 551 36.81 41.21 -69.61
C GLY A 551 35.69 40.31 -70.14
N SER A 552 35.62 39.06 -69.68
CA SER A 552 34.54 38.11 -69.98
C SER A 552 34.54 36.92 -69.03
N ASP A 553 33.37 36.36 -68.76
CA ASP A 553 33.13 35.28 -67.80
C ASP A 553 32.02 34.32 -68.30
N THR A 554 31.85 33.15 -67.66
CA THR A 554 30.93 32.09 -68.10
C THR A 554 30.08 31.53 -66.97
N GLN A 555 28.80 31.32 -67.25
CA GLN A 555 27.82 30.65 -66.39
C GLN A 555 27.51 29.24 -66.92
N THR A 556 27.59 28.22 -66.06
CA THR A 556 27.18 26.84 -66.36
C THR A 556 25.75 26.59 -65.90
N ILE A 557 24.96 25.89 -66.72
CA ILE A 557 23.61 25.43 -66.39
C ILE A 557 23.62 23.90 -66.40
N VAL A 558 23.39 23.28 -65.24
CA VAL A 558 23.33 21.82 -65.08
C VAL A 558 21.89 21.42 -64.81
N VAL A 559 21.25 20.70 -65.73
CA VAL A 559 19.89 20.20 -65.58
C VAL A 559 19.93 18.71 -65.24
N THR A 560 19.62 18.36 -63.98
CA THR A 560 19.58 16.98 -63.49
C THR A 560 18.15 16.51 -63.21
N LEU A 561 17.96 15.19 -63.16
CA LEU A 561 16.77 14.56 -62.61
C LEU A 561 17.00 14.41 -61.09
N ASN A 562 16.02 14.82 -60.28
CA ASN A 562 16.09 14.69 -58.83
C ASN A 562 14.91 13.85 -58.36
N ASP A 563 15.20 12.66 -57.87
CA ASP A 563 14.21 11.83 -57.21
C ASP A 563 14.28 12.06 -55.70
N VAL A 564 13.23 12.68 -55.19
CA VAL A 564 13.05 13.03 -53.77
C VAL A 564 11.76 12.42 -53.22
N THR A 565 11.19 11.48 -53.95
CA THR A 565 9.92 10.83 -53.63
C THR A 565 10.20 9.54 -52.88
N ALA A 566 10.07 9.58 -51.56
CA ALA A 566 10.18 8.37 -50.74
C ALA A 566 9.08 7.36 -51.10
N PRO A 567 9.39 6.05 -51.18
CA PRO A 567 8.42 5.03 -51.55
C PRO A 567 7.29 4.92 -50.53
N VAL A 568 6.05 4.91 -50.99
CA VAL A 568 4.87 4.72 -50.14
C VAL A 568 4.80 3.27 -49.71
N VAL A 569 5.12 3.00 -48.45
CA VAL A 569 5.01 1.67 -47.83
C VAL A 569 3.62 1.49 -47.22
N SER A 570 2.96 0.37 -47.53
CA SER A 570 1.76 -0.10 -46.84
C SER A 570 2.12 -1.34 -46.02
N ALA A 571 2.11 -1.21 -44.70
CA ALA A 571 2.23 -2.34 -43.78
C ALA A 571 1.01 -3.29 -43.92
N PRO A 572 1.13 -4.56 -43.49
CA PRO A 572 -0.03 -5.44 -43.29
C PRO A 572 -0.83 -4.98 -42.07
N ALA A 573 -2.09 -5.43 -41.96
CA ALA A 573 -2.96 -5.10 -40.84
C ALA A 573 -2.43 -5.65 -39.50
N ASP A 574 -2.79 -4.97 -38.41
CA ASP A 574 -2.47 -5.35 -37.04
C ASP A 574 -3.00 -6.75 -36.68
N ILE A 575 -2.27 -7.44 -35.81
CA ILE A 575 -2.55 -8.82 -35.42
C ILE A 575 -2.74 -8.89 -33.91
N THR A 576 -3.93 -9.31 -33.45
CA THR A 576 -4.15 -9.74 -32.07
C THR A 576 -4.30 -11.26 -32.03
N LEU A 577 -3.62 -11.91 -31.08
CA LEU A 577 -3.68 -13.36 -30.90
C LEU A 577 -3.47 -13.76 -29.44
N GLU A 578 -3.96 -14.95 -29.09
CA GLU A 578 -3.68 -15.60 -27.80
C GLU A 578 -2.28 -16.22 -27.77
N ALA A 579 -1.68 -16.27 -26.59
CA ALA A 579 -0.37 -16.80 -26.36
C ALA A 579 -0.31 -18.32 -26.57
N SER A 580 0.70 -18.78 -27.31
CA SER A 580 1.03 -20.20 -27.45
C SER A 580 2.16 -20.64 -26.50
N GLY A 581 2.42 -19.84 -25.47
CA GLY A 581 3.50 -19.95 -24.50
C GLY A 581 4.33 -18.67 -24.38
N SER A 582 5.39 -18.72 -23.56
CA SER A 582 6.24 -17.56 -23.21
C SER A 582 6.83 -16.79 -24.40
N LEU A 583 6.92 -17.44 -25.57
CA LEU A 583 7.12 -16.79 -26.87
C LEU A 583 6.13 -17.38 -27.89
N THR A 584 5.33 -16.52 -28.51
CA THR A 584 4.28 -16.89 -29.47
C THR A 584 4.69 -16.55 -30.90
N ALA A 585 4.58 -17.50 -31.82
CA ALA A 585 4.98 -17.34 -33.21
C ALA A 585 3.90 -16.63 -34.03
N VAL A 586 4.27 -15.56 -34.75
CA VAL A 586 3.34 -14.71 -35.50
C VAL A 586 3.72 -14.65 -36.98
N ALA A 587 2.76 -14.93 -37.86
CA ALA A 587 2.90 -14.75 -39.30
C ALA A 587 2.50 -13.32 -39.69
N LEU A 588 3.48 -12.39 -39.69
CA LEU A 588 3.26 -10.96 -39.91
C LEU A 588 2.60 -10.60 -41.26
N GLY A 589 2.71 -11.46 -42.27
CA GLY A 589 2.25 -11.19 -43.63
C GLY A 589 3.36 -10.57 -44.49
N SER A 590 2.99 -9.64 -45.37
CA SER A 590 3.91 -8.97 -46.30
C SER A 590 3.43 -7.56 -46.62
N ALA A 591 4.26 -6.55 -46.33
CA ALA A 591 4.03 -5.18 -46.78
C ALA A 591 4.20 -5.03 -48.30
N THR A 592 3.70 -3.93 -48.85
CA THR A 592 3.98 -3.47 -50.22
C THR A 592 4.66 -2.10 -50.19
N ALA A 593 5.46 -1.80 -51.21
CA ALA A 593 6.07 -0.48 -51.40
C ALA A 593 5.98 -0.05 -52.87
N LEU A 594 5.56 1.19 -53.10
CA LEU A 594 5.43 1.79 -54.42
C LEU A 594 6.04 3.20 -54.43
N ASP A 595 6.94 3.44 -55.38
CA ASP A 595 7.42 4.76 -55.76
C ASP A 595 6.93 5.12 -57.19
N ASN A 596 6.90 6.42 -57.52
CA ASN A 596 6.48 6.98 -58.79
C ASN A 596 7.56 7.06 -59.89
N ILE A 597 8.85 6.88 -59.57
CA ILE A 597 9.96 6.77 -60.53
C ILE A 597 10.42 5.31 -60.68
N ASP A 598 10.78 4.64 -59.57
CA ASP A 598 11.32 3.28 -59.53
C ASP A 598 10.23 2.19 -59.53
N GLY A 599 8.99 2.53 -59.20
CA GLY A 599 7.86 1.61 -59.24
C GLY A 599 7.77 0.69 -58.02
N SER A 600 7.69 -0.62 -58.22
CA SER A 600 7.44 -1.57 -57.12
C SER A 600 8.73 -1.99 -56.43
N LEU A 601 8.83 -1.69 -55.14
CA LEU A 601 9.98 -2.01 -54.29
C LEU A 601 9.66 -3.13 -53.29
N SER A 602 10.69 -3.72 -52.69
CA SER A 602 10.56 -4.71 -51.62
C SER A 602 10.63 -4.03 -50.24
N ALA A 603 9.56 -4.14 -49.45
CA ALA A 603 9.56 -3.72 -48.06
C ALA A 603 10.02 -4.86 -47.12
N SER A 604 10.80 -4.50 -46.09
CA SER A 604 11.30 -5.43 -45.06
C SER A 604 10.90 -4.97 -43.65
N ALA A 605 10.51 -5.92 -42.80
CA ALA A 605 10.24 -5.68 -41.38
C ALA A 605 11.55 -5.61 -40.57
N ASP A 606 11.58 -4.75 -39.54
CA ASP A 606 12.70 -4.64 -38.59
C ASP A 606 12.86 -5.86 -37.67
N ARG A 607 11.77 -6.59 -37.42
CA ARG A 607 11.70 -7.80 -36.57
C ARG A 607 10.66 -8.79 -37.09
N SER A 608 10.83 -10.08 -36.77
CA SER A 608 10.00 -11.18 -37.30
C SER A 608 9.37 -12.10 -36.24
N GLY A 609 9.41 -11.72 -34.96
CA GLY A 609 8.99 -12.59 -33.85
C GLY A 609 9.90 -13.81 -33.63
N PRO A 610 9.50 -14.78 -32.77
CA PRO A 610 8.26 -14.80 -31.98
C PRO A 610 8.23 -13.70 -30.90
N PHE A 611 7.03 -13.40 -30.39
CA PHE A 611 6.78 -12.30 -29.46
C PHE A 611 6.26 -12.83 -28.10
N PRO A 612 6.70 -12.29 -26.94
CA PRO A 612 6.07 -12.56 -25.65
C PRO A 612 4.72 -11.84 -25.54
N VAL A 613 3.97 -12.12 -24.47
CA VAL A 613 2.74 -11.37 -24.11
C VAL A 613 3.03 -9.87 -24.04
N GLY A 614 2.12 -9.05 -24.57
CA GLY A 614 2.28 -7.60 -24.71
C GLY A 614 1.99 -7.09 -26.12
N SER A 615 2.21 -5.79 -26.33
CA SER A 615 2.03 -5.14 -27.64
C SER A 615 3.38 -4.75 -28.25
N HIS A 616 3.59 -5.12 -29.51
CA HIS A 616 4.86 -5.01 -30.21
C HIS A 616 4.67 -4.27 -31.53
N SER A 617 5.34 -3.13 -31.70
CA SER A 617 5.42 -2.48 -33.01
C SER A 617 6.45 -3.17 -33.90
N VAL A 618 6.06 -3.44 -35.14
CA VAL A 618 6.91 -3.89 -36.24
C VAL A 618 6.95 -2.80 -37.29
N THR A 619 8.14 -2.34 -37.66
CA THR A 619 8.31 -1.29 -38.67
C THR A 619 8.71 -1.93 -40.00
N TRP A 620 7.87 -1.77 -41.01
CA TRP A 620 8.18 -2.13 -42.38
C TRP A 620 8.81 -0.93 -43.09
N SER A 621 9.92 -1.12 -43.80
CA SER A 621 10.63 -0.06 -44.52
C SER A 621 11.04 -0.49 -45.92
N ALA A 622 11.17 0.49 -46.83
CA ALA A 622 11.72 0.33 -48.17
C ALA A 622 12.61 1.52 -48.55
N THR A 623 13.59 1.29 -49.41
CA THR A 623 14.51 2.30 -49.96
C THR A 623 14.47 2.23 -51.49
N ASP A 624 14.39 3.37 -52.16
CA ASP A 624 14.50 3.48 -53.63
C ASP A 624 15.96 3.44 -54.12
N SER A 625 16.19 3.67 -55.42
CA SER A 625 17.54 3.72 -56.00
C SER A 625 18.28 5.05 -55.81
N ALA A 626 17.58 6.13 -55.43
CA ALA A 626 18.15 7.44 -55.11
C ALA A 626 18.63 7.53 -53.65
N GLY A 627 18.07 6.70 -52.77
CA GLY A 627 18.35 6.62 -51.34
C GLY A 627 17.23 7.14 -50.44
N ASN A 628 16.07 7.54 -50.97
CA ASN A 628 14.95 7.97 -50.12
C ASN A 628 14.30 6.75 -49.45
N THR A 629 13.83 6.92 -48.21
CA THR A 629 13.26 5.85 -47.40
C THR A 629 11.82 6.13 -47.00
N GLY A 630 10.96 5.13 -47.15
CA GLY A 630 9.60 5.12 -46.63
C GLY A 630 9.40 4.02 -45.60
N SER A 631 8.44 4.20 -44.69
CA SER A 631 8.10 3.19 -43.69
C SER A 631 6.63 3.24 -43.26
N ALA A 632 6.15 2.14 -42.70
CA ALA A 632 4.84 2.01 -42.07
C ALA A 632 4.90 0.98 -40.93
N THR A 633 4.10 1.17 -39.88
CA THR A 633 4.06 0.29 -38.71
C THR A 633 2.90 -0.72 -38.77
N GLN A 634 3.10 -1.85 -38.11
CA GLN A 634 2.12 -2.89 -37.83
C GLN A 634 2.22 -3.25 -36.35
N ILE A 635 1.08 -3.30 -35.65
CA ILE A 635 1.03 -3.69 -34.23
C ILE A 635 0.70 -5.17 -34.09
N VAL A 636 1.47 -5.86 -33.26
CA VAL A 636 1.26 -7.26 -32.88
C VAL A 636 0.98 -7.32 -31.38
N THR A 637 -0.26 -7.64 -31.00
CA THR A 637 -0.66 -7.80 -29.61
C THR A 637 -0.84 -9.29 -29.28
N VAL A 638 0.07 -9.83 -28.48
CA VAL A 638 -0.08 -11.16 -27.87
C VAL A 638 -0.77 -10.97 -26.52
N ARG A 639 -1.91 -11.61 -26.32
CA ARG A 639 -2.64 -11.65 -25.05
C ARG A 639 -2.55 -13.03 -24.44
N ASP A 640 -2.78 -13.14 -23.14
CA ASP A 640 -3.04 -14.43 -22.51
C ASP A 640 -4.34 -14.36 -21.72
N THR A 641 -5.35 -15.09 -22.21
CA THR A 641 -6.64 -15.27 -21.54
C THR A 641 -6.89 -16.72 -21.09
N THR A 642 -5.86 -17.57 -21.03
CA THR A 642 -6.00 -19.02 -20.81
C THR A 642 -5.80 -19.40 -19.34
N PRO A 643 -6.83 -19.83 -18.58
CA PRO A 643 -6.64 -20.16 -17.17
C PRO A 643 -5.74 -21.40 -16.93
N PRO A 644 -4.92 -21.42 -15.86
CA PRO A 644 -3.98 -22.50 -15.58
C PRO A 644 -4.57 -23.92 -15.57
N ALA A 645 -3.79 -24.90 -16.02
CA ALA A 645 -4.15 -26.32 -16.02
C ALA A 645 -4.05 -26.96 -14.61
N LEU A 646 -4.96 -26.56 -13.72
CA LEU A 646 -5.11 -27.08 -12.37
C LEU A 646 -5.90 -28.40 -12.34
N ASN A 647 -5.40 -29.43 -11.64
CA ASN A 647 -6.10 -30.71 -11.46
C ASN A 647 -6.61 -30.89 -10.02
N PRO A 648 -7.84 -31.41 -9.80
CA PRO A 648 -8.37 -31.67 -8.46
C PRO A 648 -7.52 -32.74 -7.74
N PRO A 649 -7.03 -32.46 -6.51
CA PRO A 649 -6.44 -33.50 -5.67
C PRO A 649 -7.43 -34.63 -5.36
N ALA A 650 -6.91 -35.84 -5.20
CA ALA A 650 -7.70 -36.96 -4.71
C ALA A 650 -8.24 -36.71 -3.28
N THR A 651 -9.41 -37.27 -2.98
CA THR A 651 -10.00 -37.29 -1.64
C THR A 651 -9.03 -37.92 -0.65
N ARG A 652 -8.79 -37.25 0.49
CA ARG A 652 -8.00 -37.80 1.60
C ARG A 652 -8.91 -38.15 2.76
N THR A 653 -8.69 -39.32 3.36
CA THR A 653 -9.31 -39.71 4.63
C THR A 653 -8.23 -39.83 5.70
N LEU A 654 -8.45 -39.19 6.84
CA LEU A 654 -7.58 -39.20 8.01
C LEU A 654 -8.39 -39.53 9.27
N ASN A 655 -7.67 -39.80 10.35
CA ASN A 655 -8.21 -39.98 11.70
C ASN A 655 -7.99 -38.69 12.49
N ALA A 656 -8.95 -38.28 13.33
CA ALA A 656 -8.77 -37.16 14.24
C ALA A 656 -7.68 -37.47 15.30
N THR A 657 -6.99 -36.44 15.76
CA THR A 657 -5.99 -36.53 16.86
C THR A 657 -6.46 -35.87 18.16
N GLY A 658 -7.46 -35.01 18.07
CA GLY A 658 -8.11 -34.26 19.13
C GLY A 658 -9.42 -33.67 18.60
N TYR A 659 -9.96 -32.64 19.26
CA TYR A 659 -11.09 -31.87 18.73
C TYR A 659 -10.72 -31.21 17.38
N LEU A 660 -9.53 -30.61 17.33
CA LEU A 660 -8.86 -30.16 16.12
C LEU A 660 -7.74 -31.14 15.71
N THR A 661 -7.48 -31.21 14.41
CA THR A 661 -6.45 -32.04 13.80
C THR A 661 -5.66 -31.22 12.79
N ASP A 662 -4.35 -31.03 13.01
CA ASP A 662 -3.47 -30.48 11.97
C ASP A 662 -3.37 -31.45 10.78
N VAL A 663 -3.53 -30.90 9.58
CA VAL A 663 -3.49 -31.66 8.33
C VAL A 663 -2.53 -31.01 7.37
N LYS A 664 -1.34 -31.59 7.24
CA LYS A 664 -0.43 -31.24 6.15
C LYS A 664 -1.06 -31.58 4.79
N LEU A 665 -1.67 -30.58 4.18
CA LEU A 665 -2.09 -30.57 2.79
C LEU A 665 -0.86 -30.57 1.87
N ASN A 666 -1.02 -31.15 0.68
CA ASN A 666 -0.07 -31.06 -0.42
C ASN A 666 -0.79 -30.36 -1.56
N ALA A 667 -0.24 -29.27 -2.09
CA ALA A 667 -0.86 -28.55 -3.19
C ALA A 667 -0.97 -29.45 -4.44
N PRO A 668 -2.07 -29.35 -5.23
CA PRO A 668 -2.11 -29.89 -6.58
C PRO A 668 -1.03 -29.24 -7.44
N ILE A 669 -0.56 -29.99 -8.43
CA ILE A 669 0.22 -29.44 -9.53
C ILE A 669 -0.74 -28.59 -10.38
N ALA A 670 -0.39 -27.32 -10.58
CA ALA A 670 -0.93 -26.46 -11.61
C ALA A 670 0.20 -26.06 -12.55
N SER A 671 -0.10 -25.93 -13.83
CA SER A 671 0.83 -25.39 -14.81
C SER A 671 0.08 -24.57 -15.85
N ASP A 672 0.67 -23.48 -16.29
CA ASP A 672 0.22 -22.73 -17.46
C ASP A 672 1.22 -22.87 -18.64
N LEU A 673 0.76 -22.57 -19.86
CA LEU A 673 1.52 -22.62 -21.10
C LEU A 673 2.54 -21.47 -21.23
N VAL A 674 2.22 -20.29 -20.71
CA VAL A 674 3.05 -19.07 -20.69
C VAL A 674 3.98 -19.07 -19.48
N ASP A 675 3.44 -19.25 -18.27
CA ASP A 675 4.18 -19.11 -17.02
C ASP A 675 4.89 -20.39 -16.53
N GLY A 676 4.47 -21.57 -16.99
CA GLY A 676 5.02 -22.85 -16.52
C GLY A 676 4.41 -23.31 -15.20
N ASP A 677 5.21 -23.81 -14.26
CA ASP A 677 4.71 -24.38 -12.99
C ASP A 677 4.15 -23.30 -12.05
N ILE A 678 2.86 -23.39 -11.70
CA ILE A 678 2.16 -22.42 -10.85
C ILE A 678 1.86 -23.05 -9.47
N THR A 679 2.00 -22.24 -8.41
CA THR A 679 1.61 -22.67 -7.05
C THR A 679 0.12 -22.49 -6.85
N ALA A 680 -0.60 -23.59 -6.61
CA ALA A 680 -2.00 -23.55 -6.20
C ALA A 680 -2.13 -23.22 -4.69
N VAL A 681 -3.02 -22.29 -4.35
CA VAL A 681 -3.30 -21.84 -2.99
C VAL A 681 -4.64 -22.42 -2.53
N ALA A 682 -4.74 -22.89 -1.29
CA ALA A 682 -5.99 -23.35 -0.68
C ALA A 682 -6.74 -22.20 -0.01
N ASP A 683 -8.07 -22.23 -0.07
CA ASP A 683 -8.99 -21.40 0.72
C ASP A 683 -8.78 -21.56 2.23
N ARG A 684 -8.45 -22.77 2.69
CA ARG A 684 -8.12 -23.08 4.09
C ARG A 684 -7.06 -24.17 4.21
N ILE A 685 -6.11 -23.96 5.12
CA ILE A 685 -4.98 -24.87 5.37
C ILE A 685 -5.14 -25.75 6.61
N GLY A 686 -6.08 -25.42 7.50
CA GLY A 686 -6.29 -26.08 8.78
C GLY A 686 -5.96 -25.19 9.99
N PRO A 687 -6.08 -25.73 11.22
CA PRO A 687 -6.42 -27.11 11.53
C PRO A 687 -7.89 -27.41 11.22
N PHE A 688 -8.29 -28.68 11.31
CA PHE A 688 -9.65 -29.11 10.95
C PHE A 688 -10.31 -29.88 12.09
N THR A 689 -11.60 -29.64 12.32
CA THR A 689 -12.47 -30.51 13.12
C THR A 689 -12.66 -31.88 12.46
N SER A 690 -13.31 -32.82 13.14
CA SER A 690 -13.78 -34.04 12.46
C SER A 690 -15.00 -33.74 11.58
N GLY A 691 -15.08 -34.41 10.42
CA GLY A 691 -16.13 -34.17 9.43
C GLY A 691 -15.66 -34.24 7.97
N ARG A 692 -16.43 -33.64 7.07
CA ARG A 692 -16.23 -33.67 5.61
C ARG A 692 -15.98 -32.26 5.06
N HIS A 693 -14.72 -31.87 4.97
CA HIS A 693 -14.32 -30.55 4.47
C HIS A 693 -14.14 -30.58 2.95
N ASN A 694 -14.61 -29.53 2.29
CA ASN A 694 -14.24 -29.21 0.90
C ASN A 694 -13.23 -28.06 0.95
N ILE A 695 -12.10 -28.22 0.26
CA ILE A 695 -11.00 -27.25 0.20
C ILE A 695 -10.90 -26.80 -1.26
N VAL A 696 -11.14 -25.52 -1.51
CA VAL A 696 -11.01 -24.89 -2.82
C VAL A 696 -9.55 -24.52 -3.07
N TRP A 697 -8.92 -25.18 -4.02
CA TRP A 697 -7.61 -24.82 -4.54
C TRP A 697 -7.78 -23.87 -5.72
N THR A 698 -7.12 -22.71 -5.67
CA THR A 698 -7.06 -21.72 -6.74
C THR A 698 -5.65 -21.64 -7.30
N ALA A 699 -5.49 -21.64 -8.62
CA ALA A 699 -4.24 -21.31 -9.30
C ALA A 699 -4.50 -20.13 -10.24
N THR A 700 -3.60 -19.14 -10.24
CA THR A 700 -3.71 -17.89 -10.99
C THR A 700 -2.39 -17.63 -11.71
N ASP A 701 -2.46 -17.22 -12.98
CA ASP A 701 -1.30 -16.83 -13.79
C ASP A 701 -0.92 -15.34 -13.59
N ALA A 702 0.16 -14.91 -14.23
CA ALA A 702 0.65 -13.53 -14.21
C ALA A 702 -0.22 -12.55 -15.02
N ALA A 703 -1.09 -13.03 -15.91
CA ALA A 703 -2.07 -12.22 -16.63
C ALA A 703 -3.37 -11.99 -15.81
N GLY A 704 -3.57 -12.76 -14.74
CA GLY A 704 -4.71 -12.70 -13.83
C GLY A 704 -5.83 -13.70 -14.12
N ASN A 705 -5.68 -14.59 -15.11
CA ASN A 705 -6.65 -15.66 -15.30
C ASN A 705 -6.44 -16.72 -14.21
N HIS A 706 -7.54 -17.33 -13.77
CA HIS A 706 -7.53 -18.21 -12.62
C HIS A 706 -8.44 -19.40 -12.82
N ARG A 707 -8.07 -20.52 -12.20
CA ARG A 707 -8.87 -21.74 -12.18
C ARG A 707 -8.97 -22.31 -10.78
N GLN A 708 -10.15 -22.83 -10.45
CA GLN A 708 -10.44 -23.45 -9.17
C GLN A 708 -10.78 -24.93 -9.29
N VAL A 709 -10.40 -25.73 -8.29
CA VAL A 709 -10.77 -27.14 -8.13
C VAL A 709 -11.01 -27.45 -6.64
N VAL A 710 -11.86 -28.44 -6.34
CA VAL A 710 -12.17 -28.84 -4.96
C VAL A 710 -11.47 -30.13 -4.60
N GLN A 711 -10.78 -30.16 -3.46
CA GLN A 711 -10.37 -31.37 -2.76
C GLN A 711 -11.36 -31.67 -1.63
N THR A 712 -11.85 -32.91 -1.51
CA THR A 712 -12.53 -33.35 -0.28
C THR A 712 -11.50 -33.91 0.71
N LEU A 713 -11.52 -33.40 1.94
CA LEU A 713 -10.85 -33.95 3.11
C LEU A 713 -11.91 -34.56 4.04
N LYS A 714 -11.67 -35.80 4.48
CA LYS A 714 -12.49 -36.53 5.43
C LYS A 714 -11.68 -36.79 6.69
N ILE A 715 -12.17 -36.37 7.85
CA ILE A 715 -11.55 -36.65 9.14
C ILE A 715 -12.55 -37.44 9.97
N ARG A 716 -12.16 -38.67 10.33
CA ARG A 716 -12.97 -39.55 11.17
C ARG A 716 -12.87 -39.10 12.63
N PRO A 717 -13.99 -38.87 13.35
CA PRO A 717 -13.97 -38.49 14.76
C PRO A 717 -13.33 -39.58 15.62
N LEU A 718 -12.75 -39.17 16.75
CA LEU A 718 -12.54 -40.06 17.89
C LEU A 718 -13.91 -40.39 18.49
N ALA A 719 -14.10 -41.64 18.89
CA ALA A 719 -15.25 -42.13 19.64
C ALA A 719 -14.77 -42.56 21.04
N GLU A 720 -15.35 -41.93 22.06
CA GLU A 720 -14.99 -42.09 23.47
C GLU A 720 -16.25 -42.21 24.31
N PHE A 721 -16.21 -42.94 25.42
CA PHE A 721 -17.27 -42.87 26.42
C PHE A 721 -17.18 -41.57 27.22
N ALA A 722 -18.33 -41.11 27.73
CA ALA A 722 -18.38 -40.13 28.81
C ALA A 722 -17.67 -40.62 30.08
N VAL A 723 -17.43 -39.70 31.02
CA VAL A 723 -16.84 -40.00 32.35
C VAL A 723 -17.61 -41.10 33.09
N ASP A 724 -16.88 -41.88 33.88
CA ASP A 724 -17.40 -43.03 34.65
C ASP A 724 -18.54 -42.60 35.62
N GLN A 725 -19.50 -43.49 35.85
CA GLN A 725 -20.74 -43.20 36.58
C GLN A 725 -20.83 -43.98 37.90
N VAL A 726 -21.60 -43.45 38.85
CA VAL A 726 -21.99 -44.15 40.09
C VAL A 726 -23.49 -43.96 40.30
N VAL A 727 -24.17 -45.06 40.62
CA VAL A 727 -25.64 -45.24 40.61
C VAL A 727 -26.09 -46.12 41.78
N GLY A 728 -27.35 -45.99 42.20
CA GLY A 728 -27.97 -46.87 43.20
C GLY A 728 -28.51 -48.17 42.60
N GLU A 729 -28.94 -49.10 43.46
CA GLU A 729 -29.83 -50.19 43.07
C GLU A 729 -31.14 -49.67 42.42
N GLY A 730 -31.65 -50.37 41.41
CA GLY A 730 -32.94 -50.11 40.77
C GLY A 730 -32.96 -49.01 39.70
N ASP A 731 -31.85 -48.32 39.45
CA ASP A 731 -31.76 -47.22 38.48
C ASP A 731 -31.73 -47.70 36.99
N THR A 732 -32.12 -46.82 36.08
CA THR A 732 -32.03 -47.01 34.62
C THR A 732 -30.89 -46.16 34.04
N VAL A 733 -29.74 -46.78 33.85
CA VAL A 733 -28.46 -46.11 33.56
C VAL A 733 -28.27 -45.83 32.07
N GLU A 734 -27.99 -44.59 31.68
CA GLU A 734 -27.52 -44.22 30.34
C GLU A 734 -25.99 -44.14 30.25
N VAL A 735 -25.36 -45.09 29.56
CA VAL A 735 -23.93 -45.02 29.20
C VAL A 735 -23.79 -44.42 27.80
N ARG A 736 -23.13 -43.27 27.71
CA ARG A 736 -23.06 -42.46 26.47
C ARG A 736 -21.69 -42.55 25.80
N VAL A 737 -21.71 -42.79 24.48
CA VAL A 737 -20.56 -42.64 23.58
C VAL A 737 -20.70 -41.32 22.83
N LEU A 738 -19.59 -40.58 22.75
CA LEU A 738 -19.47 -39.25 22.19
C LEU A 738 -18.42 -39.25 21.08
N LEU A 739 -18.67 -38.44 20.04
CA LEU A 739 -17.76 -38.20 18.93
C LEU A 739 -17.06 -36.84 19.10
N SER A 740 -15.79 -36.75 18.75
CA SER A 740 -14.98 -35.52 18.79
C SER A 740 -15.31 -34.52 17.66
N GLY A 741 -16.61 -34.30 17.39
CA GLY A 741 -17.14 -33.61 16.22
C GLY A 741 -17.88 -34.56 15.25
N ASP A 742 -18.14 -34.10 14.03
CA ASP A 742 -19.02 -34.81 13.09
C ASP A 742 -18.34 -35.96 12.34
N ALA A 743 -19.11 -36.99 11.98
CA ALA A 743 -18.60 -38.06 11.13
C ALA A 743 -18.51 -37.63 9.66
N ALA A 744 -17.35 -37.90 9.04
CA ALA A 744 -17.13 -37.67 7.61
C ALA A 744 -17.99 -38.57 6.68
N ASP A 745 -18.54 -39.65 7.23
CA ASP A 745 -19.48 -40.60 6.65
C ASP A 745 -20.39 -41.14 7.77
N TYR A 746 -21.71 -41.19 7.54
CA TYR A 746 -22.69 -41.78 8.45
C TYR A 746 -23.35 -43.02 7.79
N PRO A 747 -23.86 -44.00 8.56
CA PRO A 747 -23.82 -44.07 10.03
C PRO A 747 -22.42 -44.43 10.57
N VAL A 748 -22.15 -44.06 11.81
CA VAL A 748 -21.01 -44.57 12.60
C VAL A 748 -21.48 -45.80 13.37
N ARG A 749 -20.69 -46.89 13.36
CA ARG A 749 -20.99 -48.12 14.12
C ARG A 749 -19.96 -48.30 15.22
N LEU A 750 -20.45 -48.56 16.43
CA LEU A 750 -19.68 -48.59 17.67
C LEU A 750 -19.92 -49.93 18.39
N PRO A 751 -19.23 -51.02 17.98
CA PRO A 751 -19.32 -52.30 18.69
C PRO A 751 -18.75 -52.15 20.10
N TYR A 752 -19.38 -52.78 21.09
CA TYR A 752 -18.93 -52.75 22.48
C TYR A 752 -19.15 -54.10 23.17
N ARG A 753 -18.34 -54.37 24.19
CA ARG A 753 -18.50 -55.48 25.13
C ARG A 753 -18.88 -55.00 26.54
N VAL A 754 -19.50 -55.88 27.30
CA VAL A 754 -19.82 -55.71 28.72
C VAL A 754 -19.05 -56.75 29.55
N GLY A 755 -18.63 -56.34 30.74
CA GLY A 755 -18.05 -57.17 31.80
C GLY A 755 -18.14 -56.43 33.13
N GLY A 756 -17.26 -56.73 34.10
CA GLY A 756 -17.24 -56.05 35.39
C GLY A 756 -16.99 -57.01 36.55
N SER A 757 -17.37 -56.61 37.77
CA SER A 757 -17.57 -57.53 38.91
C SER A 757 -19.00 -58.05 38.98
N ALA A 758 -19.96 -57.22 38.58
CA ALA A 758 -21.39 -57.50 38.68
C ALA A 758 -21.84 -58.65 37.77
N THR A 759 -22.91 -59.33 38.17
CA THR A 759 -23.42 -60.55 37.56
C THR A 759 -24.57 -60.26 36.59
N PRO A 760 -24.38 -60.45 35.27
CA PRO A 760 -25.42 -60.18 34.28
C PRO A 760 -26.65 -61.07 34.49
N GLY A 761 -27.82 -60.45 34.57
CA GLY A 761 -29.10 -61.12 34.82
C GLY A 761 -29.42 -61.40 36.29
N GLN A 762 -28.55 -61.01 37.22
CA GLN A 762 -28.90 -60.77 38.62
C GLN A 762 -28.91 -59.27 38.90
N ASP A 763 -27.77 -58.60 38.67
CA ASP A 763 -27.51 -57.27 39.22
C ASP A 763 -27.66 -56.16 38.15
N HIS A 764 -27.55 -56.53 36.87
CA HIS A 764 -27.85 -55.68 35.72
C HIS A 764 -28.32 -56.48 34.49
N ASP A 765 -29.00 -55.84 33.54
CA ASP A 765 -29.44 -56.50 32.27
C ASP A 765 -28.55 -56.21 31.03
N ALA A 766 -27.54 -55.35 31.16
CA ALA A 766 -26.63 -54.99 30.07
C ALA A 766 -25.91 -56.19 29.40
N SER A 767 -25.74 -56.13 28.07
CA SER A 767 -25.02 -57.15 27.28
C SER A 767 -24.25 -56.55 26.09
N ASP A 768 -23.29 -57.32 25.56
CA ASP A 768 -22.52 -57.01 24.33
C ASP A 768 -23.43 -56.53 23.19
N GLY A 769 -22.98 -55.52 22.43
CA GLY A 769 -23.82 -54.91 21.40
C GLY A 769 -23.08 -54.04 20.39
N THR A 770 -23.83 -53.17 19.72
CA THR A 770 -23.30 -52.17 18.78
C THR A 770 -24.22 -50.97 18.76
N LEU A 771 -23.71 -49.80 19.15
CA LEU A 771 -24.41 -48.53 18.97
C LEU A 771 -24.27 -48.06 17.51
N GLU A 772 -25.31 -47.39 17.00
CA GLU A 772 -25.32 -46.82 15.64
C GLU A 772 -25.73 -45.34 15.71
N ILE A 773 -24.79 -44.45 15.36
CA ILE A 773 -25.06 -43.02 15.23
C ILE A 773 -25.43 -42.77 13.77
N ALA A 774 -26.73 -42.55 13.50
CA ALA A 774 -27.23 -42.29 12.15
C ALA A 774 -26.98 -40.84 11.68
N ALA A 775 -26.94 -39.89 12.61
CA ALA A 775 -26.57 -38.49 12.45
C ALA A 775 -26.21 -37.90 13.82
N GLY A 776 -25.49 -36.77 13.84
CA GLY A 776 -25.07 -36.11 15.09
C GLY A 776 -23.87 -36.78 15.75
N ARG A 777 -23.57 -36.37 17.00
CA ARG A 777 -22.27 -36.62 17.64
C ARG A 777 -22.31 -37.59 18.83
N SER A 778 -23.42 -38.27 19.06
CA SER A 778 -23.59 -39.14 20.25
C SER A 778 -24.56 -40.30 20.05
N ALA A 779 -24.37 -41.36 20.83
CA ALA A 779 -25.38 -42.37 21.11
C ALA A 779 -25.30 -42.79 22.57
N ALA A 780 -26.44 -43.11 23.18
CA ALA A 780 -26.52 -43.75 24.49
C ALA A 780 -26.98 -45.20 24.33
N LEU A 781 -26.49 -46.07 25.21
CA LEU A 781 -27.15 -47.32 25.55
C LEU A 781 -27.81 -47.15 26.93
N SER A 782 -29.00 -47.70 27.10
CA SER A 782 -29.70 -47.73 28.39
C SER A 782 -29.74 -49.17 28.90
N PHE A 783 -29.51 -49.37 30.19
CA PHE A 783 -29.66 -50.67 30.85
C PHE A 783 -30.23 -50.49 32.26
N ASN A 784 -30.80 -51.54 32.82
CA ASN A 784 -31.36 -51.52 34.18
C ASN A 784 -30.36 -52.13 35.15
N VAL A 785 -30.15 -51.44 36.28
CA VAL A 785 -29.59 -52.04 37.50
C VAL A 785 -30.74 -52.64 38.28
N SER A 786 -30.56 -53.83 38.86
CA SER A 786 -31.58 -54.46 39.69
C SER A 786 -31.73 -53.74 41.03
N ALA A 787 -32.91 -53.87 41.64
CA ALA A 787 -33.10 -53.71 43.07
C ALA A 787 -33.42 -55.09 43.66
N ASP A 788 -32.37 -55.80 44.05
CA ASP A 788 -32.40 -57.15 44.62
C ASP A 788 -32.60 -57.09 46.15
N GLY A 789 -32.03 -56.09 46.82
CA GLY A 789 -32.16 -55.85 48.25
C GLY A 789 -31.22 -56.67 49.16
N ALA A 790 -30.16 -57.27 48.62
CA ALA A 790 -29.12 -57.99 49.37
C ALA A 790 -28.15 -57.04 50.11
N VAL A 791 -28.66 -56.36 51.15
CA VAL A 791 -27.90 -55.40 51.96
C VAL A 791 -26.51 -55.92 52.36
N GLY A 792 -25.47 -55.37 51.72
CA GLY A 792 -24.07 -55.55 52.09
C GLY A 792 -23.19 -56.39 51.16
N GLU A 793 -23.56 -56.55 49.88
CA GLU A 793 -22.68 -57.16 48.85
C GLU A 793 -21.44 -56.26 48.58
N GLY A 794 -21.63 -54.93 48.52
CA GLY A 794 -20.58 -53.90 48.40
C GLY A 794 -20.47 -53.25 47.01
N ASP A 795 -19.59 -52.25 46.83
CA ASP A 795 -19.38 -51.55 45.55
C ASP A 795 -19.11 -52.54 44.38
N GLU A 796 -20.10 -52.66 43.50
CA GLU A 796 -20.12 -53.53 42.33
C GLU A 796 -19.84 -52.72 41.05
N THR A 797 -19.44 -53.36 39.95
CA THR A 797 -19.08 -52.65 38.71
C THR A 797 -19.59 -53.32 37.44
N VAL A 798 -20.10 -52.50 36.51
CA VAL A 798 -20.38 -52.85 35.10
C VAL A 798 -19.38 -52.08 34.21
N LEU A 799 -18.54 -52.81 33.48
CA LEU A 799 -17.47 -52.29 32.62
C LEU A 799 -17.85 -52.43 31.15
N PHE A 800 -18.05 -51.30 30.49
CA PHE A 800 -18.22 -51.21 29.05
C PHE A 800 -16.87 -51.01 28.36
N THR A 801 -16.67 -51.61 27.19
CA THR A 801 -15.43 -51.44 26.38
C THR A 801 -15.75 -51.35 24.89
N LEU A 802 -15.37 -50.24 24.26
CA LEU A 802 -15.48 -50.03 22.81
C LEU A 802 -14.49 -50.92 22.05
N ASP A 803 -14.97 -51.49 20.95
CA ASP A 803 -14.16 -52.21 19.98
C ASP A 803 -13.69 -51.30 18.82
N ALA A 804 -13.33 -51.84 17.65
CA ALA A 804 -12.94 -51.03 16.51
C ALA A 804 -14.21 -50.51 15.79
N PRO A 805 -14.43 -49.19 15.69
CA PRO A 805 -15.63 -48.64 15.09
C PRO A 805 -15.52 -48.49 13.57
N ASP A 806 -16.66 -48.50 12.88
CA ASP A 806 -16.75 -48.08 11.48
C ASP A 806 -17.03 -46.57 11.39
N ASN A 807 -16.40 -45.90 10.42
CA ASN A 807 -16.46 -44.46 10.13
C ASN A 807 -15.94 -43.49 11.24
N ALA A 808 -15.77 -43.96 12.47
CA ALA A 808 -15.02 -43.26 13.53
C ALA A 808 -13.64 -43.94 13.78
N VAL A 809 -13.01 -43.59 14.91
CA VAL A 809 -11.75 -44.13 15.42
C VAL A 809 -11.91 -44.31 16.94
N ARG A 810 -11.36 -45.36 17.54
CA ARG A 810 -11.39 -45.51 19.01
C ARG A 810 -10.50 -44.45 19.66
N GLY A 811 -11.04 -43.63 20.55
CA GLY A 811 -10.29 -42.63 21.32
C GLY A 811 -9.66 -43.19 22.60
N GLY A 812 -9.23 -42.29 23.48
CA GLY A 812 -8.53 -42.60 24.74
C GLY A 812 -9.44 -43.20 25.81
N ARG A 813 -10.64 -42.62 26.05
CA ARG A 813 -11.70 -43.22 26.88
C ARG A 813 -12.43 -44.33 26.12
N ALA A 814 -11.69 -45.42 25.86
CA ALA A 814 -12.15 -46.64 25.21
C ALA A 814 -13.00 -47.56 26.12
N SER A 815 -13.10 -47.26 27.40
CA SER A 815 -13.85 -48.01 28.41
C SER A 815 -14.54 -47.05 29.37
N HIS A 816 -15.63 -47.51 29.98
CA HIS A 816 -16.42 -46.78 30.95
C HIS A 816 -16.93 -47.73 32.03
N THR A 817 -16.84 -47.29 33.28
CA THR A 817 -17.27 -48.05 34.45
C THR A 817 -18.51 -47.40 35.04
N VAL A 818 -19.55 -48.19 35.26
CA VAL A 818 -20.66 -47.86 36.15
C VAL A 818 -20.39 -48.60 37.46
N THR A 819 -20.25 -47.89 38.58
CA THR A 819 -20.20 -48.49 39.91
C THR A 819 -21.59 -48.47 40.53
N ILE A 820 -22.09 -49.63 40.94
CA ILE A 820 -23.37 -49.79 41.65
C ILE A 820 -23.11 -49.68 43.15
N ARG A 821 -24.01 -49.02 43.90
CA ARG A 821 -23.88 -48.83 45.35
C ARG A 821 -25.16 -49.12 46.14
N GLU A 822 -24.93 -49.71 47.31
CA GLU A 822 -25.89 -49.99 48.37
C GLU A 822 -26.23 -48.78 49.26
N GLU A 823 -25.34 -47.79 49.29
CA GLU A 823 -25.46 -46.59 50.12
C GLU A 823 -26.12 -45.45 49.33
N ASN A 824 -26.86 -44.60 50.03
CA ASN A 824 -27.48 -43.40 49.46
C ASN A 824 -26.46 -42.49 48.77
N LEU A 825 -26.86 -41.81 47.70
CA LEU A 825 -25.97 -40.96 46.90
C LEU A 825 -26.53 -39.52 46.84
N PRO A 826 -25.69 -38.48 47.02
CA PRO A 826 -26.16 -37.11 46.97
C PRO A 826 -26.75 -36.74 45.60
N PRO A 827 -27.81 -35.91 45.55
CA PRO A 827 -28.40 -35.42 44.31
C PRO A 827 -27.40 -34.64 43.46
N ARG A 828 -27.57 -34.70 42.15
CA ARG A 828 -26.84 -33.90 41.16
C ARG A 828 -27.64 -32.63 40.89
N VAL A 829 -26.97 -31.48 40.87
CA VAL A 829 -27.65 -30.19 40.71
C VAL A 829 -26.94 -29.34 39.66
N ASP A 830 -27.68 -28.97 38.63
CA ASP A 830 -27.26 -28.00 37.61
C ASP A 830 -28.00 -26.67 37.84
N LEU A 831 -27.31 -25.54 37.63
CA LEU A 831 -27.92 -24.20 37.77
C LEU A 831 -28.06 -23.53 36.41
N GLU A 832 -29.31 -23.26 36.00
CA GLU A 832 -29.61 -22.47 34.80
C GLU A 832 -30.03 -21.05 35.17
N ILE A 833 -29.24 -20.06 34.73
CA ILE A 833 -29.54 -18.63 34.87
C ILE A 833 -30.26 -18.16 33.58
N ARG A 834 -31.40 -17.48 33.74
CA ARG A 834 -32.19 -16.91 32.65
C ARG A 834 -32.55 -15.44 32.87
N GLN A 835 -32.57 -14.67 31.79
CA GLN A 835 -33.12 -13.32 31.74
C GLN A 835 -33.85 -13.10 30.41
N GLY A 836 -34.98 -12.36 30.42
CA GLY A 836 -35.78 -12.11 29.21
C GLY A 836 -36.31 -13.38 28.51
N GLY A 837 -36.28 -14.54 29.18
CA GLY A 837 -36.62 -15.85 28.62
C GLY A 837 -35.47 -16.64 27.98
N ARG A 838 -34.29 -16.03 27.81
CA ARG A 838 -33.05 -16.68 27.33
C ARG A 838 -32.20 -17.16 28.50
N THR A 839 -31.45 -18.23 28.29
CA THR A 839 -30.32 -18.64 29.15
C THR A 839 -29.19 -17.61 28.99
N THR A 840 -28.55 -17.19 30.09
CA THR A 840 -27.41 -16.25 30.03
C THR A 840 -26.53 -16.30 31.27
N THR A 841 -25.22 -16.07 31.09
CA THR A 841 -24.24 -15.84 32.16
C THR A 841 -23.98 -14.34 32.44
N THR A 842 -24.30 -13.46 31.48
CA THR A 842 -24.31 -12.00 31.65
C THR A 842 -25.74 -11.47 31.71
N VAL A 843 -26.11 -10.83 32.81
CA VAL A 843 -27.43 -10.24 33.04
C VAL A 843 -27.35 -8.71 32.99
N TYR A 844 -28.36 -8.07 32.40
CA TYR A 844 -28.38 -6.63 32.17
C TYR A 844 -29.39 -5.93 33.07
N ALA A 845 -29.00 -4.81 33.69
CA ALA A 845 -29.84 -4.04 34.61
C ALA A 845 -31.11 -3.45 33.98
N ASP A 846 -31.17 -3.37 32.64
CA ASP A 846 -32.33 -2.93 31.86
C ASP A 846 -33.20 -4.06 31.29
N ALA A 847 -32.72 -5.31 31.26
CA ALA A 847 -33.44 -6.48 30.71
C ALA A 847 -34.41 -7.16 31.69
N GLY A 848 -34.60 -6.62 32.90
CA GLY A 848 -35.62 -7.04 33.87
C GLY A 848 -35.19 -8.20 34.77
N THR A 849 -36.18 -8.84 35.42
CA THR A 849 -35.95 -9.89 36.44
C THR A 849 -35.11 -11.05 35.93
N VAL A 850 -34.10 -11.44 36.70
CA VAL A 850 -33.29 -12.65 36.51
C VAL A 850 -33.95 -13.80 37.26
N ARG A 851 -33.95 -14.98 36.66
CA ARG A 851 -34.42 -16.24 37.26
C ARG A 851 -33.31 -17.27 37.19
N VAL A 852 -32.93 -17.84 38.32
CA VAL A 852 -32.04 -18.99 38.42
C VAL A 852 -32.86 -20.20 38.83
N SER A 853 -32.70 -21.31 38.13
CA SER A 853 -33.47 -22.55 38.35
C SER A 853 -32.51 -23.71 38.59
N ALA A 854 -32.81 -24.57 39.55
CA ALA A 854 -32.06 -25.79 39.83
C ALA A 854 -32.65 -26.98 39.05
N GLU A 855 -31.86 -27.60 38.18
CA GLU A 855 -32.16 -28.89 37.57
C GLU A 855 -31.55 -29.99 38.47
N VAL A 856 -32.40 -30.72 39.18
CA VAL A 856 -31.98 -31.79 40.11
C VAL A 856 -32.17 -33.16 39.45
N VAL A 857 -31.12 -33.99 39.50
CA VAL A 857 -31.14 -35.39 39.04
C VAL A 857 -30.57 -36.26 40.15
N ASP A 858 -31.40 -37.14 40.71
CA ASP A 858 -31.03 -38.00 41.82
C ASP A 858 -30.72 -39.43 41.33
N PRO A 859 -29.59 -40.06 41.72
CA PRO A 859 -29.37 -41.49 41.55
C PRO A 859 -30.34 -42.39 42.34
N ASN A 860 -31.03 -41.83 43.33
CA ASN A 860 -31.99 -42.48 44.21
C ASN A 860 -33.42 -41.94 43.89
N PRO A 861 -34.14 -42.51 42.91
CA PRO A 861 -35.31 -41.86 42.29
C PRO A 861 -36.61 -41.82 43.11
N ASP A 862 -36.62 -42.37 44.34
CA ASP A 862 -37.74 -42.28 45.29
C ASP A 862 -37.56 -41.12 46.31
N ASP A 863 -36.39 -40.48 46.36
CA ASP A 863 -36.01 -39.46 47.36
C ASP A 863 -36.61 -38.06 47.07
N SER A 864 -36.72 -37.23 48.13
CA SER A 864 -37.35 -35.90 48.09
C SER A 864 -36.41 -34.78 48.55
N HIS A 865 -36.23 -33.77 47.69
CA HIS A 865 -35.23 -32.72 47.88
C HIS A 865 -35.68 -31.53 48.73
N ARG A 866 -34.80 -31.08 49.63
CA ARG A 866 -34.82 -29.76 50.27
C ARG A 866 -33.77 -28.84 49.65
N PHE A 867 -34.15 -27.58 49.42
CA PHE A 867 -33.31 -26.53 48.85
C PHE A 867 -32.92 -25.49 49.92
N ASP A 868 -31.70 -24.96 49.85
CA ASP A 868 -31.22 -23.87 50.72
C ASP A 868 -30.27 -22.92 49.96
N TRP A 869 -30.74 -21.71 49.66
CA TRP A 869 -29.96 -20.67 48.97
C TRP A 869 -29.24 -19.69 49.92
N SER A 870 -29.23 -19.95 51.24
CA SER A 870 -28.76 -18.96 52.24
C SER A 870 -27.25 -18.60 52.15
N LEU A 871 -26.48 -19.34 51.35
CA LEU A 871 -25.05 -19.12 51.07
C LEU A 871 -24.79 -18.27 49.80
N THR A 872 -25.84 -17.82 49.13
CA THR A 872 -25.81 -16.85 48.02
C THR A 872 -25.37 -15.46 48.49
N ASP A 873 -24.76 -14.67 47.59
CA ASP A 873 -24.42 -13.27 47.83
C ASP A 873 -25.63 -12.46 48.34
N ASN A 874 -25.50 -11.83 49.52
CA ASN A 874 -26.59 -11.12 50.19
C ASN A 874 -27.00 -9.79 49.53
N THR A 875 -26.28 -9.35 48.50
CA THR A 875 -26.69 -8.23 47.64
C THR A 875 -27.73 -8.64 46.60
N LEU A 876 -27.80 -9.93 46.24
CA LEU A 876 -28.89 -10.49 45.45
C LEU A 876 -30.10 -10.64 46.36
N VAL A 877 -31.09 -9.76 46.21
CA VAL A 877 -32.30 -9.79 47.04
C VAL A 877 -33.35 -10.68 46.36
N SER A 878 -33.51 -11.91 46.86
CA SER A 878 -34.49 -12.85 46.34
C SER A 878 -35.93 -12.34 46.42
N THR A 879 -36.69 -12.68 45.39
CA THR A 879 -38.12 -12.39 45.22
C THR A 879 -38.98 -13.66 45.16
N SER A 880 -38.37 -14.84 44.98
CA SER A 880 -39.04 -16.16 45.01
C SER A 880 -39.03 -16.79 46.41
N GLY A 881 -37.91 -16.67 47.14
CA GLY A 881 -37.65 -17.35 48.41
C GLY A 881 -36.19 -17.79 48.54
N VAL A 882 -35.88 -18.58 49.56
CA VAL A 882 -34.56 -19.23 49.73
C VAL A 882 -34.65 -20.74 49.97
N ASP A 883 -35.87 -21.29 50.05
CA ASP A 883 -36.17 -22.70 50.35
C ASP A 883 -36.88 -23.38 49.15
N THR A 884 -36.51 -23.01 47.92
CA THR A 884 -37.17 -23.40 46.65
C THR A 884 -36.17 -23.79 45.56
N ASP A 885 -36.63 -24.52 44.55
CA ASP A 885 -35.91 -24.83 43.30
C ASP A 885 -35.54 -23.58 42.46
N GLU A 886 -36.28 -22.48 42.64
CA GLU A 886 -36.09 -21.22 41.93
C GLU A 886 -35.56 -20.08 42.83
N TYR A 887 -34.55 -19.35 42.34
CA TYR A 887 -34.04 -18.09 42.91
C TYR A 887 -34.17 -16.94 41.89
N SER A 888 -35.14 -16.03 42.09
CA SER A 888 -35.39 -14.89 41.19
C SER A 888 -35.06 -13.55 41.86
N PHE A 889 -34.41 -12.61 41.16
CA PHE A 889 -34.03 -11.29 41.67
C PHE A 889 -34.10 -10.17 40.61
N ASP A 890 -34.10 -8.91 41.04
CA ASP A 890 -34.11 -7.72 40.17
C ASP A 890 -32.69 -7.12 40.07
N PRO A 891 -32.04 -7.11 38.90
CA PRO A 891 -30.70 -6.55 38.72
C PRO A 891 -30.66 -5.02 38.64
N GLN A 892 -31.80 -4.31 38.54
CA GLN A 892 -31.83 -2.88 38.22
C GLN A 892 -31.10 -1.98 39.24
N GLN A 893 -30.89 -2.45 40.47
CA GLN A 893 -30.18 -1.71 41.53
C GLN A 893 -28.78 -2.28 41.85
N LEU A 894 -28.31 -3.29 41.10
CA LEU A 894 -26.98 -3.88 41.28
C LEU A 894 -25.91 -3.03 40.59
N ALA A 895 -24.70 -3.08 41.15
CA ALA A 895 -23.52 -2.49 40.53
C ALA A 895 -23.01 -3.42 39.40
N PRO A 896 -22.21 -2.92 38.44
CA PRO A 896 -21.48 -3.79 37.54
C PRO A 896 -20.48 -4.64 38.33
N GLY A 897 -20.42 -5.95 38.07
CA GLY A 897 -19.53 -6.86 38.77
C GLY A 897 -19.94 -8.33 38.66
N ILE A 898 -19.21 -9.21 39.35
CA ILE A 898 -19.56 -10.63 39.48
C ILE A 898 -20.30 -10.87 40.80
N TYR A 899 -21.35 -11.68 40.74
CA TYR A 899 -22.13 -12.11 41.88
C TYR A 899 -22.23 -13.64 41.88
N THR A 900 -22.08 -14.27 43.04
CA THR A 900 -22.08 -15.73 43.17
C THR A 900 -23.34 -16.22 43.88
N LEU A 901 -24.13 -17.03 43.18
CA LEU A 901 -25.21 -17.81 43.75
C LEU A 901 -24.66 -19.12 44.31
N ARG A 902 -25.24 -19.58 45.41
CA ARG A 902 -24.97 -20.90 46.00
C ARG A 902 -26.26 -21.53 46.47
N LEU A 903 -26.41 -22.81 46.13
CA LEU A 903 -27.52 -23.66 46.53
C LEU A 903 -26.96 -24.93 47.17
N THR A 904 -27.40 -25.23 48.39
CA THR A 904 -27.31 -26.56 48.97
C THR A 904 -28.61 -27.32 48.66
N VAL A 905 -28.50 -28.54 48.15
CA VAL A 905 -29.63 -29.49 48.05
C VAL A 905 -29.33 -30.69 48.95
N GLU A 906 -30.33 -31.07 49.74
CA GLU A 906 -30.31 -32.12 50.77
C GLU A 906 -31.43 -33.11 50.43
N ASP A 907 -31.12 -34.41 50.38
CA ASP A 907 -32.09 -35.50 50.17
C ASP A 907 -32.69 -36.01 51.50
N ASP A 908 -33.71 -36.89 51.43
CA ASP A 908 -34.33 -37.51 52.61
C ASP A 908 -34.03 -39.02 52.78
N GLY A 909 -32.98 -39.49 52.10
CA GLY A 909 -32.44 -40.85 52.17
C GLY A 909 -31.79 -41.18 53.52
N THR A 910 -31.06 -42.30 53.60
CA THR A 910 -30.47 -42.78 54.87
C THR A 910 -29.09 -43.41 54.68
N PRO A 911 -27.99 -42.72 55.09
CA PRO A 911 -27.95 -41.35 55.58
C PRO A 911 -28.46 -40.34 54.54
N SER A 912 -29.06 -39.24 54.99
CA SER A 912 -29.38 -38.10 54.14
C SER A 912 -28.08 -37.43 53.69
N GLU A 913 -27.86 -37.34 52.38
CA GLU A 913 -26.67 -36.70 51.81
C GLU A 913 -27.02 -35.29 51.29
N SER A 914 -26.00 -34.57 50.80
CA SER A 914 -26.21 -33.23 50.24
C SER A 914 -25.08 -32.80 49.31
N VAL A 915 -25.41 -31.94 48.34
CA VAL A 915 -24.45 -31.24 47.49
C VAL A 915 -24.61 -29.73 47.67
N THR A 916 -23.51 -28.97 47.57
CA THR A 916 -23.56 -27.51 47.49
C THR A 916 -22.89 -27.05 46.22
N VAL A 917 -23.69 -26.55 45.29
CA VAL A 917 -23.23 -26.04 43.99
C VAL A 917 -23.24 -24.51 43.97
N GLN A 918 -22.42 -23.93 43.09
CA GLN A 918 -22.35 -22.48 42.89
C GLN A 918 -22.42 -22.12 41.41
N ALA A 919 -22.87 -20.91 41.12
CA ALA A 919 -22.81 -20.31 39.79
C ALA A 919 -22.44 -18.83 39.93
N SER A 920 -21.51 -18.37 39.10
CA SER A 920 -21.16 -16.95 39.01
C SER A 920 -21.86 -16.32 37.82
N LEU A 921 -22.39 -15.11 38.00
CA LEU A 921 -22.97 -14.31 36.92
C LEU A 921 -22.37 -12.91 36.89
N ARG A 922 -22.40 -12.30 35.71
CA ARG A 922 -21.92 -10.94 35.47
C ARG A 922 -23.09 -9.98 35.34
N VAL A 923 -23.14 -8.95 36.19
CA VAL A 923 -24.09 -7.83 36.01
C VAL A 923 -23.46 -6.77 35.11
N ALA A 924 -24.14 -6.45 34.01
CA ALA A 924 -23.86 -5.32 33.14
C ALA A 924 -25.02 -4.30 33.22
N GLN A 925 -24.78 -3.05 32.81
CA GLN A 925 -25.76 -1.96 33.00
C GLN A 925 -26.77 -1.84 31.86
N GLN A 926 -26.38 -2.19 30.63
CA GLN A 926 -27.20 -2.01 29.43
C GLN A 926 -27.04 -3.22 28.50
N THR A 927 -28.16 -3.67 27.95
CA THR A 927 -28.20 -4.70 26.90
C THR A 927 -27.49 -4.17 25.63
N PRO A 928 -26.66 -4.96 24.94
CA PRO A 928 -25.98 -4.50 23.71
C PRO A 928 -26.97 -4.25 22.57
N ASP A 929 -26.63 -3.29 21.71
CA ASP A 929 -27.38 -2.96 20.49
C ASP A 929 -26.83 -3.81 19.32
N LEU A 930 -27.48 -4.94 19.06
CA LEU A 930 -27.02 -5.95 18.10
C LEU A 930 -27.66 -5.75 16.72
N ARG A 931 -26.90 -6.04 15.65
CA ARG A 931 -27.22 -5.62 14.29
C ARG A 931 -27.34 -6.79 13.32
N ALA A 932 -28.18 -6.60 12.30
CA ALA A 932 -28.40 -7.56 11.22
C ALA A 932 -27.50 -7.32 9.98
N ASP A 933 -26.44 -6.52 10.17
CA ASP A 933 -25.37 -6.24 9.21
C ASP A 933 -23.98 -6.34 9.86
N GLU A 934 -23.91 -7.04 10.99
CA GLU A 934 -22.71 -7.34 11.78
C GLU A 934 -22.72 -8.84 12.10
N ASP A 935 -21.54 -9.46 12.03
CA ASP A 935 -21.27 -10.90 12.25
C ASP A 935 -19.95 -10.91 13.03
N SER A 936 -20.06 -10.98 14.36
CA SER A 936 -18.99 -10.61 15.29
C SER A 936 -17.92 -11.69 15.44
N ASP A 937 -18.27 -12.96 15.40
CA ASP A 937 -17.31 -14.08 15.53
C ASP A 937 -16.99 -14.78 14.19
N ASN A 938 -17.64 -14.37 13.10
CA ASN A 938 -17.45 -14.88 11.74
C ASN A 938 -17.91 -16.36 11.58
N ASP A 939 -18.94 -16.77 12.32
CA ASP A 939 -19.71 -18.01 12.09
C ASP A 939 -20.51 -17.97 10.76
N GLY A 940 -21.06 -16.80 10.39
CA GLY A 940 -21.91 -16.60 9.22
C GLY A 940 -23.40 -16.37 9.53
N ILE A 941 -23.78 -16.26 10.80
CA ILE A 941 -25.05 -15.72 11.29
C ILE A 941 -24.84 -14.23 11.69
N ASP A 942 -25.91 -13.42 11.73
CA ASP A 942 -25.83 -12.03 12.17
C ASP A 942 -26.10 -11.85 13.68
N ASP A 943 -25.38 -10.92 14.34
CA ASP A 943 -25.44 -10.67 15.79
C ASP A 943 -26.89 -10.49 16.32
N ALA A 944 -27.78 -9.90 15.51
CA ALA A 944 -29.18 -9.67 15.85
C ALA A 944 -30.07 -10.93 15.76
N SER A 945 -29.70 -11.91 14.92
CA SER A 945 -30.38 -13.22 14.82
C SER A 945 -30.03 -14.13 16.00
N GLU A 946 -28.81 -14.05 16.51
CA GLU A 946 -28.35 -14.81 17.69
C GLU A 946 -28.83 -14.16 19.00
N GLY A 947 -28.46 -12.90 19.19
CA GLY A 947 -28.81 -12.12 20.36
C GLY A 947 -27.87 -12.31 21.56
N PRO A 948 -28.14 -11.61 22.68
CA PRO A 948 -27.27 -11.56 23.85
C PRO A 948 -27.59 -12.70 24.85
N GLY A 949 -27.83 -13.92 24.35
CA GLY A 949 -27.95 -15.12 25.18
C GLY A 949 -26.59 -15.72 25.50
N ASP A 950 -26.57 -16.79 26.30
CA ASP A 950 -25.48 -17.77 26.35
C ASP A 950 -26.14 -19.15 26.34
N SER A 951 -26.47 -19.65 25.14
CA SER A 951 -27.19 -20.90 24.92
C SER A 951 -26.37 -22.14 25.28
N LYS A 952 -25.05 -22.00 25.35
CA LYS A 952 -24.10 -23.05 25.71
C LYS A 952 -23.78 -23.07 27.20
N GLY A 953 -24.01 -21.96 27.89
CA GLY A 953 -23.70 -21.75 29.29
C GLY A 953 -22.20 -21.78 29.56
N ASN A 954 -21.39 -21.14 28.70
CA ASN A 954 -19.93 -21.15 28.78
C ASN A 954 -19.30 -19.81 29.26
N GLY A 955 -20.11 -18.78 29.53
CA GLY A 955 -19.63 -17.46 29.95
C GLY A 955 -19.52 -16.44 28.81
N ILE A 956 -19.66 -16.87 27.57
CA ILE A 956 -19.53 -16.04 26.37
C ILE A 956 -20.93 -15.83 25.77
N PRO A 957 -21.30 -14.60 25.37
CA PRO A 957 -22.55 -14.39 24.66
C PRO A 957 -22.59 -15.13 23.31
N ASP A 958 -23.78 -15.57 22.88
CA ASP A 958 -23.96 -16.36 21.65
C ASP A 958 -23.29 -15.68 20.44
N PHE A 959 -23.53 -14.37 20.23
CA PHE A 959 -22.93 -13.54 19.16
C PHE A 959 -21.40 -13.29 19.25
N LEU A 960 -20.70 -14.00 20.13
CA LEU A 960 -19.24 -13.93 20.33
C LEU A 960 -18.61 -15.32 20.48
N ASP A 961 -19.35 -16.38 20.17
CA ASP A 961 -19.02 -17.78 20.45
C ASP A 961 -19.40 -18.73 19.29
N ALA A 962 -18.61 -18.76 18.22
CA ALA A 962 -18.78 -19.69 17.11
C ALA A 962 -18.50 -21.18 17.46
N LEU A 963 -18.23 -21.52 18.73
CA LEU A 963 -17.96 -22.90 19.15
C LEU A 963 -19.26 -23.71 19.35
N PRO A 964 -19.44 -24.87 18.69
CA PRO A 964 -20.70 -25.63 18.77
C PRO A 964 -20.80 -26.62 19.95
N ASP A 965 -19.74 -26.87 20.72
CA ASP A 965 -19.73 -27.90 21.78
C ASP A 965 -19.32 -27.34 23.15
N ARG A 966 -20.07 -27.70 24.20
CA ARG A 966 -19.83 -27.21 25.58
C ARG A 966 -18.54 -27.73 26.24
N HIS A 967 -17.84 -28.71 25.65
CA HIS A 967 -16.61 -29.30 26.19
C HIS A 967 -15.32 -28.67 25.62
N VAL A 968 -15.46 -27.59 24.85
CA VAL A 968 -14.36 -26.76 24.35
C VAL A 968 -14.61 -25.30 24.68
N LEU A 969 -13.54 -24.50 24.72
CA LEU A 969 -13.59 -23.07 25.02
C LEU A 969 -12.44 -22.34 24.33
N GLN A 970 -12.72 -21.17 23.76
CA GLN A 970 -11.70 -20.39 23.04
C GLN A 970 -10.67 -19.79 24.02
N SER A 971 -9.38 -19.99 23.73
CA SER A 971 -8.30 -19.38 24.53
C SER A 971 -8.17 -17.88 24.31
N ARG A 972 -8.60 -17.40 23.14
CA ARG A 972 -8.59 -16.00 22.72
C ARG A 972 -9.94 -15.65 22.12
N ALA A 973 -10.39 -14.41 22.30
CA ALA A 973 -11.73 -14.02 21.89
C ALA A 973 -11.86 -14.08 20.36
N ARG A 974 -13.03 -14.52 19.86
CA ARG A 974 -13.31 -14.67 18.41
C ARG A 974 -12.33 -15.63 17.69
N VAL A 975 -11.70 -16.56 18.42
CA VAL A 975 -10.80 -17.59 17.85
C VAL A 975 -11.38 -18.99 18.09
N ALA A 976 -12.32 -19.38 17.23
CA ALA A 976 -13.03 -20.66 17.31
C ALA A 976 -12.42 -21.80 16.46
N ASP A 977 -11.47 -21.51 15.55
CA ASP A 977 -10.92 -22.52 14.61
C ASP A 977 -9.59 -23.15 15.06
N ARG A 978 -8.96 -22.63 16.12
CA ARG A 978 -7.63 -22.99 16.62
C ARG A 978 -7.47 -22.62 18.08
N ASP A 979 -6.40 -23.12 18.71
CA ASP A 979 -6.01 -22.76 20.09
C ASP A 979 -7.15 -22.90 21.10
N LEU A 980 -7.93 -23.98 20.98
CA LEU A 980 -9.05 -24.26 21.88
C LEU A 980 -8.60 -25.00 23.14
N LEU A 981 -9.11 -24.60 24.30
CA LEU A 981 -9.11 -25.45 25.49
C LEU A 981 -10.10 -26.59 25.26
N VAL A 982 -9.74 -27.81 25.66
CA VAL A 982 -10.55 -29.02 25.44
C VAL A 982 -10.57 -29.87 26.72
N THR A 983 -11.75 -30.21 27.23
CA THR A 983 -11.92 -31.18 28.32
C THR A 983 -12.48 -32.52 27.81
N GLU A 984 -12.69 -33.47 28.71
CA GLU A 984 -13.21 -34.79 28.37
C GLU A 984 -14.70 -34.69 27.97
N ALA A 985 -15.08 -35.37 26.89
CA ALA A 985 -16.40 -35.21 26.30
C ALA A 985 -17.51 -35.60 27.29
N GLY A 986 -18.54 -34.75 27.40
CA GLY A 986 -19.64 -34.87 28.35
C GLY A 986 -19.54 -33.90 29.53
N LEU A 987 -18.34 -33.44 29.86
CA LEU A 987 -18.11 -32.32 30.78
C LEU A 987 -18.31 -30.98 30.06
N ARG A 988 -18.26 -29.88 30.81
CA ARG A 988 -18.37 -28.52 30.28
C ARG A 988 -17.18 -27.66 30.69
N LEU A 989 -16.69 -26.83 29.76
CA LEU A 989 -15.78 -25.73 30.02
C LEU A 989 -16.54 -24.41 30.01
N ARG A 990 -16.16 -23.49 30.90
CA ARG A 990 -16.70 -22.13 31.01
C ARG A 990 -15.58 -21.14 31.30
N LEU A 991 -15.81 -19.86 31.06
CA LEU A 991 -14.95 -18.79 31.58
C LEU A 991 -14.85 -18.89 33.10
N GLY A 992 -13.64 -18.75 33.64
CA GLY A 992 -13.45 -18.60 35.08
C GLY A 992 -13.92 -17.23 35.58
N THR A 993 -13.92 -17.06 36.90
CA THR A 993 -14.45 -15.85 37.54
C THR A 993 -13.60 -14.61 37.28
N THR A 994 -12.31 -14.76 36.99
CA THR A 994 -11.38 -13.66 36.62
C THR A 994 -11.66 -13.19 35.20
N ALA A 995 -11.75 -14.12 34.24
CA ALA A 995 -12.05 -13.84 32.83
C ALA A 995 -13.43 -13.18 32.68
N LEU A 996 -14.44 -13.73 33.35
CA LEU A 996 -15.80 -13.20 33.35
C LEU A 996 -15.87 -11.80 34.01
N ALA A 997 -15.16 -11.58 35.11
CA ALA A 997 -15.09 -10.27 35.78
C ALA A 997 -14.42 -9.20 34.91
N ALA A 998 -13.28 -9.52 34.31
CA ALA A 998 -12.58 -8.66 33.37
C ALA A 998 -13.38 -8.40 32.08
N GLY A 999 -14.43 -9.18 31.81
CA GLY A 999 -15.22 -9.09 30.57
C GLY A 999 -14.48 -9.63 29.36
N ARG A 1000 -13.58 -10.61 29.56
CA ARG A 1000 -12.96 -11.37 28.47
C ARG A 1000 -14.03 -12.27 27.85
N HIS A 1001 -13.96 -12.47 26.53
CA HIS A 1001 -14.83 -13.39 25.79
C HIS A 1001 -14.08 -14.69 25.45
N ALA A 1002 -13.18 -15.10 26.33
CA ALA A 1002 -12.26 -16.23 26.17
C ALA A 1002 -11.58 -16.57 27.50
N ALA A 1003 -11.05 -17.79 27.61
CA ALA A 1003 -10.35 -18.24 28.81
C ALA A 1003 -9.02 -17.49 29.05
N GLY A 1004 -8.40 -16.91 28.03
CA GLY A 1004 -7.11 -16.21 28.16
C GLY A 1004 -7.23 -14.92 28.99
N VAL A 1005 -6.35 -14.79 29.97
CA VAL A 1005 -6.26 -13.64 30.89
C VAL A 1005 -4.84 -13.10 30.95
N SER A 1006 -4.69 -11.86 31.42
CA SER A 1006 -3.40 -11.23 31.71
C SER A 1006 -3.09 -11.23 33.21
N VAL A 1007 -1.83 -10.94 33.57
CA VAL A 1007 -1.44 -10.69 34.98
C VAL A 1007 -2.23 -9.51 35.57
N ALA A 1008 -2.57 -8.51 34.75
CA ALA A 1008 -3.42 -7.38 35.14
C ALA A 1008 -4.88 -7.80 35.42
N ASP A 1009 -5.43 -8.77 34.69
CA ASP A 1009 -6.77 -9.29 34.98
C ASP A 1009 -6.79 -10.02 36.33
N ILE A 1010 -5.82 -10.91 36.59
CA ILE A 1010 -5.68 -11.58 37.88
C ILE A 1010 -5.45 -10.56 39.02
N THR A 1011 -4.65 -9.52 38.78
CA THR A 1011 -4.44 -8.40 39.72
C THR A 1011 -5.77 -7.72 40.09
N ASN A 1012 -6.61 -7.41 39.10
CA ASN A 1012 -7.83 -6.62 39.29
C ASN A 1012 -9.05 -7.46 39.68
N HIS A 1013 -9.05 -8.77 39.38
CA HIS A 1013 -10.23 -9.62 39.43
C HIS A 1013 -10.05 -11.05 39.98
N GLY A 1014 -8.82 -11.48 40.29
CA GLY A 1014 -8.55 -12.85 40.79
C GLY A 1014 -8.98 -13.09 42.25
N GLY A 1015 -9.42 -12.07 42.97
CA GLY A 1015 -10.02 -12.20 44.29
C GLY A 1015 -11.45 -12.75 44.24
N ALA A 1016 -11.96 -13.20 45.39
CA ALA A 1016 -13.30 -13.78 45.50
C ALA A 1016 -14.39 -12.88 44.87
N SER A 1017 -15.28 -13.48 44.08
CA SER A 1017 -16.32 -12.78 43.31
C SER A 1017 -15.80 -11.67 42.37
N GLY A 1018 -14.68 -11.89 41.68
CA GLY A 1018 -14.17 -10.98 40.64
C GLY A 1018 -13.53 -9.69 41.18
N THR A 1019 -13.07 -9.72 42.43
CA THR A 1019 -12.47 -8.57 43.14
C THR A 1019 -10.94 -8.54 43.00
N ALA A 1020 -10.28 -7.45 43.41
CA ALA A 1020 -8.82 -7.35 43.32
C ALA A 1020 -8.10 -8.43 44.15
N ALA A 1021 -6.98 -8.94 43.62
CA ALA A 1021 -6.15 -9.96 44.26
C ALA A 1021 -5.59 -9.50 45.62
N LEU A 1022 -5.56 -10.42 46.59
CA LEU A 1022 -4.94 -10.19 47.90
C LEU A 1022 -3.40 -10.29 47.86
N ALA A 1023 -2.86 -11.05 46.90
CA ALA A 1023 -1.43 -11.18 46.62
C ALA A 1023 -1.23 -11.05 45.12
N VAL A 1024 -0.51 -10.00 44.68
CA VAL A 1024 -0.53 -9.54 43.28
C VAL A 1024 0.71 -10.00 42.49
N GLU A 1025 1.86 -10.04 43.17
CA GLU A 1025 3.19 -10.13 42.57
C GLU A 1025 3.64 -11.59 42.35
N ASP A 1026 4.10 -11.91 41.13
CA ASP A 1026 4.88 -13.12 40.82
C ASP A 1026 6.16 -12.76 40.02
N ASP A 1027 6.80 -11.66 40.41
CA ASP A 1027 7.83 -10.87 39.71
C ASP A 1027 9.06 -11.63 39.17
N ASN A 1028 9.19 -12.92 39.49
CA ASN A 1028 10.26 -13.80 39.03
C ASN A 1028 9.81 -14.75 37.91
N HIS A 1029 8.59 -14.58 37.39
CA HIS A 1029 7.98 -15.41 36.36
C HIS A 1029 7.42 -14.55 35.21
N SER A 1030 7.46 -15.10 34.00
CA SER A 1030 6.76 -14.56 32.84
C SER A 1030 6.04 -15.68 32.10
N TYR A 1031 4.92 -15.36 31.43
CA TYR A 1031 3.95 -16.34 30.93
C TYR A 1031 3.89 -16.38 29.40
N PRO A 1032 4.97 -16.80 28.70
CA PRO A 1032 5.03 -16.75 27.24
C PRO A 1032 4.00 -17.65 26.55
N GLY A 1033 3.48 -18.68 27.25
CA GLY A 1033 2.40 -19.54 26.77
C GLY A 1033 1.00 -18.93 26.90
N GLY A 1034 0.85 -17.80 27.59
CA GLY A 1034 -0.41 -17.26 28.09
C GLY A 1034 -0.74 -17.69 29.53
N LEU A 1035 -1.66 -16.95 30.15
CA LEU A 1035 -2.40 -17.33 31.35
C LEU A 1035 -3.86 -17.59 30.95
N PHE A 1036 -4.51 -18.52 31.65
CA PHE A 1036 -5.86 -18.98 31.35
C PHE A 1036 -6.66 -19.07 32.64
N ASP A 1037 -7.94 -18.71 32.60
CA ASP A 1037 -8.90 -18.77 33.70
C ASP A 1037 -10.19 -19.44 33.23
N PHE A 1038 -10.46 -20.65 33.72
CA PHE A 1038 -11.60 -21.48 33.32
C PHE A 1038 -12.27 -22.21 34.50
N GLU A 1039 -13.56 -22.51 34.34
CA GLU A 1039 -14.36 -23.35 35.22
C GLU A 1039 -14.74 -24.65 34.47
N LEU A 1040 -14.47 -25.80 35.08
CA LEU A 1040 -14.91 -27.12 34.62
C LEU A 1040 -16.15 -27.54 35.43
N THR A 1041 -17.20 -28.04 34.77
CA THR A 1041 -18.42 -28.53 35.44
C THR A 1041 -18.96 -29.81 34.83
N GLY A 1042 -19.86 -30.47 35.57
CA GLY A 1042 -20.51 -31.72 35.15
C GLY A 1042 -19.80 -33.00 35.61
N LEU A 1043 -18.95 -32.92 36.65
CA LEU A 1043 -18.28 -34.10 37.22
C LEU A 1043 -19.30 -35.05 37.84
N THR A 1044 -19.05 -36.36 37.73
CA THR A 1044 -19.98 -37.39 38.24
C THR A 1044 -19.77 -37.71 39.72
N GLN A 1045 -18.68 -37.24 40.33
CA GLN A 1045 -18.44 -37.35 41.78
C GLN A 1045 -17.72 -36.11 42.31
N ALA A 1046 -18.09 -35.68 43.52
CA ALA A 1046 -17.28 -34.75 44.28
C ALA A 1046 -15.91 -35.38 44.63
N GLY A 1047 -14.81 -34.68 44.39
CA GLY A 1047 -13.45 -35.18 44.59
C GLY A 1047 -12.89 -35.99 43.41
N GLN A 1048 -13.51 -35.93 42.23
CA GLN A 1048 -13.05 -36.62 41.02
C GLN A 1048 -11.85 -35.89 40.38
N SER A 1049 -10.99 -36.66 39.68
CA SER A 1049 -9.91 -36.09 38.86
C SER A 1049 -10.36 -35.90 37.41
N VAL A 1050 -10.31 -34.66 36.92
CA VAL A 1050 -10.68 -34.24 35.56
C VAL A 1050 -9.46 -33.89 34.71
N ARG A 1051 -9.53 -34.06 33.39
CA ARG A 1051 -8.49 -33.64 32.44
C ARG A 1051 -8.92 -32.43 31.61
N VAL A 1052 -7.99 -31.51 31.41
CA VAL A 1052 -8.13 -30.37 30.52
C VAL A 1052 -6.85 -30.19 29.71
N VAL A 1053 -7.01 -29.90 28.42
CA VAL A 1053 -5.94 -29.61 27.47
C VAL A 1053 -5.93 -28.11 27.21
N ILE A 1054 -4.76 -27.50 27.39
CA ILE A 1054 -4.53 -26.07 27.26
C ILE A 1054 -3.46 -25.87 26.18
N PRO A 1055 -3.79 -25.29 25.01
CA PRO A 1055 -2.80 -24.91 24.01
C PRO A 1055 -1.94 -23.76 24.55
N GLN A 1056 -0.70 -23.66 24.11
CA GLN A 1056 0.24 -22.63 24.55
C GLN A 1056 0.56 -21.70 23.38
N LEU A 1057 0.39 -20.39 23.59
CA LEU A 1057 0.60 -19.37 22.55
C LEU A 1057 2.08 -19.23 22.13
N ALA A 1058 3.01 -19.72 22.96
CA ALA A 1058 4.40 -19.96 22.58
C ALA A 1058 4.90 -21.32 23.10
N PRO A 1059 5.97 -21.89 22.50
CA PRO A 1059 6.51 -23.17 22.93
C PRO A 1059 7.02 -23.13 24.38
N ILE A 1060 6.75 -24.20 25.13
CA ILE A 1060 7.11 -24.35 26.54
C ILE A 1060 8.61 -24.07 26.74
N PRO A 1061 8.99 -23.20 27.71
CA PRO A 1061 10.39 -22.82 27.93
C PRO A 1061 11.21 -23.93 28.61
N THR A 1062 12.53 -23.88 28.42
CA THR A 1062 13.46 -24.80 29.10
C THR A 1062 13.41 -24.59 30.61
N GLY A 1063 12.93 -25.60 31.33
CA GLY A 1063 12.75 -25.52 32.80
C GLY A 1063 11.48 -24.77 33.22
N GLY A 1064 10.51 -24.60 32.32
CA GLY A 1064 9.21 -24.02 32.66
C GLY A 1064 8.46 -24.81 33.73
N VAL A 1065 7.64 -24.11 34.51
CA VAL A 1065 6.79 -24.65 35.57
C VAL A 1065 5.34 -24.21 35.32
N TYR A 1066 4.36 -25.02 35.71
CA TYR A 1066 2.97 -24.56 35.69
C TYR A 1066 2.67 -23.86 37.02
N ARG A 1067 2.23 -22.60 36.95
CA ARG A 1067 1.86 -21.78 38.11
C ARG A 1067 0.34 -21.70 38.20
N LYS A 1068 -0.15 -21.67 39.43
CA LYS A 1068 -1.56 -21.63 39.81
C LYS A 1068 -1.81 -20.43 40.69
N TYR A 1069 -2.88 -19.69 40.42
CA TYR A 1069 -3.36 -18.65 41.31
C TYR A 1069 -4.52 -19.18 42.16
N ILE A 1070 -4.49 -18.93 43.47
CA ILE A 1070 -5.53 -19.32 44.42
C ILE A 1070 -5.91 -18.07 45.22
N ALA A 1071 -7.18 -17.66 45.21
CA ALA A 1071 -7.61 -16.33 45.69
C ALA A 1071 -7.15 -15.99 47.13
N ASP A 1072 -7.18 -16.96 48.04
CA ASP A 1072 -6.79 -16.81 49.46
C ASP A 1072 -5.30 -17.11 49.74
N GLN A 1073 -4.52 -17.60 48.76
CA GLN A 1073 -3.14 -18.07 48.96
C GLN A 1073 -2.09 -17.42 48.03
N GLY A 1074 -2.53 -16.79 46.93
CA GLY A 1074 -1.66 -16.21 45.91
C GLY A 1074 -1.14 -17.23 44.89
N TRP A 1075 0.05 -16.95 44.34
CA TRP A 1075 0.70 -17.77 43.32
C TRP A 1075 1.52 -18.94 43.88
N GLN A 1076 1.23 -20.16 43.45
CA GLN A 1076 1.96 -21.38 43.79
C GLN A 1076 2.32 -22.23 42.56
N ASP A 1077 3.24 -23.19 42.72
CA ASP A 1077 3.52 -24.20 41.70
C ASP A 1077 2.43 -25.29 41.70
N PHE A 1078 2.13 -25.86 40.53
CA PHE A 1078 1.19 -26.97 40.40
C PHE A 1078 1.64 -28.19 41.22
N VAL A 1079 0.81 -28.61 42.17
CA VAL A 1079 1.07 -29.70 43.11
C VAL A 1079 0.77 -31.04 42.43
N THR A 1080 1.81 -31.81 42.08
CA THR A 1080 1.66 -33.15 41.50
C THR A 1080 1.59 -34.23 42.59
N ASN A 1081 0.62 -35.15 42.46
CA ASN A 1081 0.37 -36.28 43.37
C ASN A 1081 -0.32 -37.44 42.63
N ALA A 1082 -0.97 -38.38 43.34
CA ALA A 1082 -1.63 -39.54 42.73
C ALA A 1082 -2.94 -39.22 41.97
N ARG A 1083 -3.53 -38.05 42.18
CA ARG A 1083 -4.78 -37.55 41.56
C ARG A 1083 -4.57 -36.29 40.71
N ASN A 1084 -3.43 -35.61 40.90
CA ASN A 1084 -3.07 -34.38 40.22
C ASN A 1084 -1.79 -34.60 39.41
N SER A 1085 -1.82 -34.44 38.09
CA SER A 1085 -0.63 -34.55 37.23
C SER A 1085 -0.64 -33.53 36.11
N LEU A 1086 0.51 -33.34 35.46
CA LEU A 1086 0.64 -32.48 34.30
C LEU A 1086 1.51 -33.17 33.24
N ALA A 1087 1.19 -32.93 31.98
CA ALA A 1087 1.87 -33.52 30.83
C ALA A 1087 1.96 -32.51 29.68
N SER A 1088 2.92 -32.69 28.77
CA SER A 1088 3.00 -31.93 27.53
C SER A 1088 3.09 -32.81 26.29
N ALA A 1089 2.70 -32.25 25.15
CA ALA A 1089 2.82 -32.88 23.85
C ALA A 1089 3.19 -31.87 22.76
N PRO A 1090 3.85 -32.31 21.66
CA PRO A 1090 4.00 -31.51 20.47
C PRO A 1090 2.61 -31.11 19.93
N GLY A 1091 2.42 -29.81 19.68
CA GLY A 1091 1.25 -29.25 19.00
C GLY A 1091 1.64 -28.65 17.65
N GLY A 1092 0.64 -28.21 16.89
CA GLY A 1092 0.86 -27.56 15.60
C GLY A 1092 -0.40 -26.88 15.08
N ASN A 1093 -0.26 -25.69 14.52
CA ASN A 1093 -1.35 -24.85 14.00
C ASN A 1093 -2.53 -24.69 15.00
N GLY A 1094 -2.24 -24.59 16.30
CA GLY A 1094 -3.26 -24.50 17.34
C GLY A 1094 -4.13 -25.74 17.54
N SER A 1095 -3.68 -26.91 17.05
CA SER A 1095 -4.28 -28.21 17.40
C SER A 1095 -3.45 -28.94 18.46
N CYS A 1096 -4.16 -29.61 19.38
CA CYS A 1096 -3.59 -30.41 20.46
C CYS A 1096 -4.23 -31.81 20.52
N PRO A 1097 -3.54 -32.82 21.08
CA PRO A 1097 -4.11 -34.16 21.24
C PRO A 1097 -5.33 -34.19 22.17
N ALA A 1098 -6.22 -35.16 22.00
CA ALA A 1098 -7.33 -35.40 22.93
C ALA A 1098 -6.84 -35.58 24.40
N PRO A 1099 -7.61 -35.17 25.43
CA PRO A 1099 -7.17 -35.25 26.82
C PRO A 1099 -6.76 -36.67 27.27
N ALA A 1100 -7.50 -37.68 26.81
CA ALA A 1100 -7.24 -39.10 27.11
C ALA A 1100 -6.21 -39.77 26.16
N SER A 1101 -5.55 -39.02 25.27
CA SER A 1101 -4.57 -39.56 24.31
C SER A 1101 -3.36 -40.24 24.99
N THR A 1102 -2.77 -41.22 24.33
CA THR A 1102 -1.51 -41.86 24.73
C THR A 1102 -0.27 -41.15 24.19
N THR A 1103 -0.42 -40.03 23.47
CA THR A 1103 0.68 -39.20 22.95
C THR A 1103 1.26 -38.22 23.98
N TRP A 1104 0.57 -38.02 25.10
CA TRP A 1104 1.01 -37.15 26.20
C TRP A 1104 2.24 -37.72 26.91
N ARG A 1105 3.15 -36.83 27.34
CA ARG A 1105 4.36 -37.18 28.10
C ARG A 1105 4.30 -36.45 29.44
N GLU A 1106 4.42 -37.16 30.56
CA GLU A 1106 4.29 -36.56 31.90
C GLU A 1106 5.46 -35.59 32.20
N GLY A 1107 5.14 -34.44 32.78
CA GLY A 1107 6.02 -33.28 32.92
C GLY A 1107 5.84 -32.24 31.80
N LEU A 1108 6.48 -31.08 31.95
CA LEU A 1108 6.59 -30.07 30.89
C LEU A 1108 7.89 -30.30 30.10
N HIS A 1109 7.79 -30.39 28.78
CA HIS A 1109 8.94 -30.54 27.88
C HIS A 1109 9.16 -29.31 27.01
N ALA A 1110 10.40 -28.83 26.96
CA ALA A 1110 10.76 -27.64 26.21
C ALA A 1110 10.47 -27.80 24.70
N GLY A 1111 9.80 -26.81 24.12
CA GLY A 1111 9.42 -26.79 22.71
C GLY A 1111 8.06 -27.43 22.37
N ASP A 1112 7.37 -28.04 23.34
CA ASP A 1112 5.98 -28.47 23.16
C ASP A 1112 5.02 -27.27 23.16
N LEU A 1113 3.85 -27.42 22.53
CA LEU A 1113 2.83 -26.36 22.37
C LEU A 1113 1.48 -26.71 23.02
N CYS A 1114 1.39 -27.86 23.68
CA CYS A 1114 0.18 -28.34 24.33
C CYS A 1114 0.52 -28.80 25.75
N VAL A 1115 -0.27 -28.33 26.71
CA VAL A 1115 -0.28 -28.81 28.11
C VAL A 1115 -1.55 -29.61 28.32
N ARG A 1116 -1.47 -30.66 29.16
CA ARG A 1116 -2.62 -31.30 29.76
C ARG A 1116 -2.45 -31.28 31.27
N LEU A 1117 -3.46 -30.77 31.97
CA LEU A 1117 -3.60 -30.91 33.41
C LEU A 1117 -4.54 -32.07 33.72
N SER A 1118 -4.27 -32.75 34.84
CA SER A 1118 -5.20 -33.61 35.55
C SER A 1118 -5.37 -33.00 36.93
N ILE A 1119 -6.58 -32.54 37.27
CA ILE A 1119 -6.86 -31.77 38.49
C ILE A 1119 -7.92 -32.50 39.31
N GLU A 1120 -7.72 -32.54 40.64
CA GLU A 1120 -8.68 -33.05 41.61
C GLU A 1120 -9.62 -31.93 42.08
N ASP A 1121 -10.93 -32.12 41.93
CA ASP A 1121 -12.01 -31.32 42.54
C ASP A 1121 -11.84 -31.28 44.08
N GLY A 1122 -11.81 -30.08 44.68
CA GLY A 1122 -11.39 -29.89 46.07
C GLY A 1122 -9.93 -30.20 46.39
N GLY A 1123 -9.10 -30.43 45.38
CA GLY A 1123 -7.68 -30.73 45.50
C GLY A 1123 -6.79 -29.50 45.65
N PRO A 1124 -5.47 -29.67 45.81
CA PRO A 1124 -4.54 -28.56 46.03
C PRO A 1124 -4.31 -27.66 44.81
N ASN A 1125 -4.88 -27.99 43.65
CA ASN A 1125 -4.83 -27.21 42.41
C ASN A 1125 -6.20 -26.68 41.98
N ASP A 1126 -7.25 -26.87 42.78
CA ASP A 1126 -8.57 -26.31 42.54
C ASP A 1126 -8.71 -24.98 43.31
N ALA A 1127 -9.15 -23.92 42.64
CA ALA A 1127 -8.98 -22.55 43.14
C ALA A 1127 -9.92 -22.14 44.27
N ASP A 1128 -11.04 -22.84 44.48
CA ASP A 1128 -11.93 -22.66 45.64
C ASP A 1128 -11.71 -23.72 46.74
N GLY A 1129 -11.03 -24.82 46.40
CA GLY A 1129 -10.60 -25.87 47.33
C GLY A 1129 -11.73 -26.72 47.91
N ARG A 1130 -12.89 -26.82 47.23
CA ARG A 1130 -14.04 -27.60 47.69
C ARG A 1130 -14.40 -28.71 46.72
N ALA A 1131 -14.50 -29.93 47.23
CA ALA A 1131 -15.07 -31.06 46.50
C ALA A 1131 -16.57 -30.80 46.26
N ASN A 1132 -16.91 -30.23 45.11
CA ASN A 1132 -18.25 -29.72 44.80
C ASN A 1132 -18.76 -30.10 43.38
N GLY A 1133 -17.98 -30.87 42.62
CA GLY A 1133 -18.32 -31.28 41.25
C GLY A 1133 -17.89 -30.27 40.17
N GLN A 1134 -17.10 -29.27 40.54
CA GLN A 1134 -16.50 -28.25 39.67
C GLN A 1134 -14.98 -28.25 39.85
N VAL A 1135 -14.24 -27.59 38.95
CA VAL A 1135 -12.83 -27.23 39.16
C VAL A 1135 -12.59 -25.83 38.61
N LEU A 1136 -12.02 -24.94 39.42
CA LEU A 1136 -11.66 -23.58 39.01
C LEU A 1136 -10.16 -23.47 38.79
N ASP A 1137 -9.74 -22.91 37.65
CA ASP A 1137 -8.33 -22.81 37.28
C ASP A 1137 -7.95 -21.49 36.59
N PRO A 1138 -7.46 -20.50 37.36
CA PRO A 1138 -6.54 -19.48 36.89
C PRO A 1138 -5.08 -19.99 37.01
N GLY A 1139 -4.37 -20.05 35.88
CA GLY A 1139 -2.98 -20.52 35.83
C GLY A 1139 -2.34 -20.49 34.44
N GLY A 1140 -1.08 -20.95 34.34
CA GLY A 1140 -0.36 -21.06 33.07
C GLY A 1140 1.09 -21.49 33.22
N VAL A 1141 1.79 -21.69 32.09
CA VAL A 1141 3.21 -22.06 32.10
C VAL A 1141 4.10 -20.82 32.21
N ALA A 1142 4.81 -20.73 33.33
CA ALA A 1142 5.83 -19.73 33.57
C ALA A 1142 7.20 -20.16 33.03
N ALA A 1143 7.95 -19.21 32.49
CA ALA A 1143 9.39 -19.27 32.40
C ALA A 1143 10.02 -18.86 33.76
N PRO A 1144 10.99 -19.61 34.30
CA PRO A 1144 11.73 -19.19 35.49
C PRO A 1144 12.64 -17.99 35.19
N ALA A 1145 12.77 -17.08 36.15
CA ALA A 1145 13.57 -15.85 36.04
C ALA A 1145 14.93 -16.06 35.35
N ALA A 1146 15.20 -15.25 34.32
CA ALA A 1146 16.52 -15.15 33.72
C ALA A 1146 17.52 -14.67 34.80
N GLY A 1147 18.41 -15.58 35.23
CA GLY A 1147 19.13 -15.48 36.50
C GLY A 1147 19.90 -14.18 36.73
N GLY A 1148 19.26 -13.22 37.42
CA GLY A 1148 19.90 -12.00 37.90
C GLY A 1148 21.03 -12.33 38.88
N SER A 1149 22.18 -11.68 38.72
CA SER A 1149 23.36 -11.93 39.55
C SER A 1149 23.23 -11.29 40.94
N GLY A 1150 22.33 -11.83 41.77
CA GLY A 1150 22.02 -11.39 43.13
C GLY A 1150 23.15 -11.64 44.13
N GLY A 1151 24.16 -10.77 44.13
CA GLY A 1151 25.29 -10.84 45.05
C GLY A 1151 24.93 -10.46 46.49
N THR A 1152 24.39 -11.39 47.28
CA THR A 1152 24.12 -11.19 48.72
C THR A 1152 25.39 -11.38 49.56
N SER A 1153 25.82 -10.32 50.25
CA SER A 1153 27.09 -10.29 51.00
C SER A 1153 26.93 -10.62 52.49
N GLY A 1154 27.47 -11.77 52.91
CA GLY A 1154 27.66 -12.18 54.31
C GLY A 1154 27.71 -13.71 54.42
N GLY A 1155 28.70 -14.38 55.03
CA GLY A 1155 29.78 -13.92 55.91
C GLY A 1155 29.57 -14.52 57.32
N GLY A 1156 30.34 -15.52 57.78
CA GLY A 1156 31.43 -16.26 57.13
C GLY A 1156 32.04 -17.32 58.09
N ASN A 1157 33.22 -17.88 57.74
CA ASN A 1157 33.97 -18.93 58.45
C ASN A 1157 33.29 -20.32 58.55
N SER A 1158 33.98 -21.47 58.43
CA SER A 1158 35.38 -21.78 58.07
C SER A 1158 35.57 -23.31 57.99
N LEU A 1159 36.72 -23.79 57.45
CA LEU A 1159 37.24 -25.18 57.47
C LEU A 1159 36.51 -26.20 56.54
N SER A 1160 37.18 -27.19 55.94
CA SER A 1160 38.62 -27.36 55.62
C SER A 1160 38.91 -28.53 54.64
N ASP A 1161 39.63 -28.23 53.56
CA ASP A 1161 40.68 -29.05 52.90
C ASP A 1161 40.37 -30.41 52.20
N SER A 1162 41.22 -30.71 51.20
CA SER A 1162 41.60 -32.02 50.63
C SER A 1162 40.71 -32.75 49.58
N GLY A 1163 40.97 -32.44 48.30
CA GLY A 1163 41.63 -33.39 47.39
C GLY A 1163 40.83 -34.49 46.67
N GLY A 1164 40.64 -34.35 45.34
CA GLY A 1164 40.24 -35.43 44.43
C GLY A 1164 40.34 -35.03 42.94
N SER A 1165 41.33 -35.55 42.22
CA SER A 1165 41.58 -35.22 40.79
C SER A 1165 41.07 -36.33 39.86
N GLY A 1166 40.49 -35.97 38.70
CA GLY A 1166 39.67 -36.90 37.92
C GLY A 1166 39.53 -36.67 36.40
N GLY A 1167 40.49 -36.02 35.74
CA GLY A 1167 40.67 -36.10 34.28
C GLY A 1167 39.72 -35.26 33.39
N GLY A 1168 40.32 -34.39 32.57
CA GLY A 1168 39.65 -33.76 31.43
C GLY A 1168 40.61 -33.72 30.23
N CYS A 1169 40.09 -33.48 29.03
CA CYS A 1169 40.89 -33.17 27.84
C CYS A 1169 40.05 -32.39 26.83
N SER A 1170 40.67 -31.47 26.07
CA SER A 1170 39.96 -30.44 25.29
C SER A 1170 40.21 -30.52 23.77
N LEU A 1171 39.29 -29.87 23.05
CA LEU A 1171 39.16 -29.67 21.60
C LEU A 1171 40.46 -29.54 20.78
N GLY A 1172 40.45 -30.12 19.57
CA GLY A 1172 41.38 -29.81 18.47
C GLY A 1172 40.82 -30.21 17.10
N ARG A 1173 40.76 -29.28 16.14
CA ARG A 1173 40.24 -29.48 14.76
C ARG A 1173 41.36 -29.78 13.75
N SER A 1174 41.25 -30.85 12.96
CA SER A 1174 41.83 -30.93 11.60
C SER A 1174 41.26 -32.12 10.79
N GLY A 1175 40.84 -31.88 9.54
CA GLY A 1175 39.96 -32.79 8.78
C GLY A 1175 40.56 -33.92 7.93
N THR A 1176 39.70 -34.44 7.03
CA THR A 1176 39.92 -35.48 5.98
C THR A 1176 40.06 -36.93 6.50
N GLN A 1177 39.60 -38.00 5.82
CA GLN A 1177 39.29 -38.24 4.39
C GLN A 1177 38.07 -39.19 4.18
N ASP A 1178 37.44 -39.11 3.00
CA ASP A 1178 36.51 -40.12 2.43
C ASP A 1178 37.25 -41.17 1.56
N PRO A 1179 36.64 -42.33 1.25
CA PRO A 1179 36.48 -42.64 -0.19
C PRO A 1179 35.24 -43.45 -0.63
N LEU A 1180 34.49 -42.87 -1.60
CA LEU A 1180 34.09 -43.41 -2.92
C LEU A 1180 33.14 -44.65 -2.99
N PHE A 1181 31.96 -44.53 -3.62
CA PHE A 1181 31.65 -44.55 -5.09
C PHE A 1181 31.93 -45.89 -5.80
N PRO A 1182 30.99 -46.40 -6.62
CA PRO A 1182 30.81 -45.99 -8.04
C PRO A 1182 29.30 -45.89 -8.45
N LEU A 1183 28.76 -45.58 -9.65
CA LEU A 1183 29.05 -44.97 -10.99
C LEU A 1183 27.64 -44.80 -11.67
N LEU A 1184 27.29 -44.18 -12.81
CA LEU A 1184 27.71 -43.19 -13.85
C LEU A 1184 26.37 -42.88 -14.61
N ALA A 1185 26.07 -41.91 -15.49
CA ALA A 1185 26.71 -40.85 -16.31
C ALA A 1185 25.64 -39.71 -16.47
N LEU A 1186 25.72 -38.62 -17.25
CA LEU A 1186 26.61 -38.08 -18.32
C LEU A 1186 27.08 -36.66 -17.91
N LEU A 1187 28.33 -36.23 -18.17
CA LEU A 1187 28.90 -35.60 -19.39
C LEU A 1187 28.28 -34.23 -19.77
N ALA A 1188 29.08 -33.17 -20.01
CA ALA A 1188 30.55 -33.04 -20.05
C ALA A 1188 31.05 -31.66 -19.55
N ALA A 1189 32.38 -31.53 -19.38
CA ALA A 1189 33.03 -30.41 -18.70
C ALA A 1189 33.94 -29.54 -19.61
N ALA A 1190 34.50 -28.49 -19.00
CA ALA A 1190 35.20 -27.38 -19.64
C ALA A 1190 36.53 -27.68 -20.36
N GLY A 1191 36.86 -26.80 -21.32
CA GLY A 1191 38.11 -26.04 -21.27
C GLY A 1191 39.27 -26.48 -22.18
N LEU A 1192 39.70 -25.58 -23.06
CA LEU A 1192 41.00 -25.70 -23.76
C LEU A 1192 41.73 -24.36 -23.92
N ARG A 1193 42.80 -24.22 -23.12
CA ARG A 1193 44.03 -23.42 -23.29
C ARG A 1193 44.14 -22.43 -24.46
N GLY A 1194 44.69 -21.26 -24.11
CA GLY A 1194 46.06 -20.95 -24.55
C GLY A 1194 46.24 -19.84 -25.58
N SER A 1195 46.75 -18.70 -25.10
CA SER A 1195 47.10 -17.51 -25.87
C SER A 1195 48.03 -17.71 -27.08
N ARG A 1196 47.78 -16.95 -28.16
CA ARG A 1196 48.80 -16.09 -28.84
C ARG A 1196 48.21 -15.24 -29.99
N ARG A 1197 48.50 -13.93 -29.94
CA ARG A 1197 48.74 -12.96 -31.06
C ARG A 1197 47.89 -13.15 -32.34
N ARG A 1198 47.08 -12.16 -32.76
CA ARG A 1198 47.59 -10.87 -33.28
C ARG A 1198 46.47 -9.79 -33.41
N GLN A 1199 46.85 -8.53 -33.17
CA GLN A 1199 46.25 -7.31 -33.74
C GLN A 1199 46.47 -7.22 -35.28
N PRO A 1200 45.86 -6.24 -36.00
CA PRO A 1200 44.60 -5.54 -35.72
C PRO A 1200 43.73 -5.31 -36.99
N ARG A 1201 42.42 -5.10 -36.81
CA ARG A 1201 41.73 -3.86 -37.22
C ARG A 1201 40.36 -3.78 -36.52
#